data_AF-M7BQB8-F1
#
_entry.id   AF-M7BQB8-F1
#
_cell.length_a   1.000
_cell.length_b   1.000
_cell.length_c   1.000
_cell.angle_alpha   90.00
_cell.angle_beta   90.00
_cell.angle_gamma   90.00
#
_symmetry.space_group_name_H-M   'P 1'
#
loop_
_entity.id
_entity.type
_entity.pdbx_description
1 polymer ?
#
loop_
_entity_poly.entity_id
_entity_poly.type
_entity_poly.pdbx_seq_one_letter_code
_entity_poly.pdbx_strand_id
1 'polypeptide(L)'
;MEELLSVQLLTPDGTVAGFQTRLPEERKPAMVYGEDILELLTLRGLTRTNKFAMRSFAVPEICYCDPETWEGEPGRKAAAWQYQCASLAGYEATLPISEKSNPITRELDKADPVQIVQLLKECDAEIFQEEDEALLNYTRLYSESVLKTMIDIINRVQEVLKDPDNTLIVLSGGGTSGRLAFLIAVSFNKLLKGLGQLPRYTYIIAGGDRSLVVSQEGLEDCALLGIEELSKVCEGKKKVVFIGISCGFSAPFVAGQLDFCMNNLDIFLPVLVGFNPVSMARNDKIEGWHSTFRQVAERMQKLQESHKAFILNPAVGPEGISGSSWMKGGSATKILLETLLLGAHKTVSKDTDISEKCLLEILRTYERAHKVTYAQSKKIAALMKQAGTSLQKKARVYMVGWHTLGIIAIMDGAECIPTFGADYNDVRGFLIGDHSEMFNKEADLIMQGPQFAFSQEDFVKTILPSLTELDTVLFVFTLDDDLTEVEKLVVQVKEKTSNVQALSHATVGQYLPASLKKLFPCIMSIMWPILFLEYEGNFIQKFQRELSTKWILNTVSTGAHVLKGKILHNYMVDLRISNSKLFWRAVSILQRFTGHSQARCLEGLLQTIYDPEVLSDDIRNTEISKHIAIATEKKKVVPTALLCLLRNCSVQEAQLRLDTSPSIRAAIESSLNAPGRKRGADKSDSTGRSV
;
A
#
# COMPACT_ATOMS: atom_id res chain seq x y z
N MET A 1 -44.80 15.20 -26.29
CA MET A 1 -43.84 16.21 -26.77
C MET A 1 -42.48 15.55 -26.75
N GLU A 2 -41.91 15.27 -27.92
CA GLU A 2 -40.57 14.69 -28.08
C GLU A 2 -39.52 15.76 -27.73
N GLU A 3 -38.65 15.52 -26.75
CA GLU A 3 -37.47 16.36 -26.49
C GLU A 3 -36.28 15.90 -27.35
N LEU A 4 -35.86 16.75 -28.27
CA LEU A 4 -34.65 16.60 -29.09
C LEU A 4 -33.43 17.11 -28.30
N LEU A 5 -32.49 16.22 -27.94
CA LEU A 5 -31.16 16.62 -27.49
C LEU A 5 -30.27 16.96 -28.68
N SER A 6 -29.86 18.22 -28.81
CA SER A 6 -28.83 18.66 -29.76
C SER A 6 -27.49 18.81 -29.04
N VAL A 7 -26.44 18.16 -29.56
CA VAL A 7 -25.06 18.32 -29.08
C VAL A 7 -24.26 18.97 -30.19
N GLN A 8 -23.62 20.11 -29.89
CA GLN A 8 -22.67 20.77 -30.78
C GLN A 8 -21.24 20.47 -30.31
N LEU A 9 -20.40 19.98 -31.22
CA LEU A 9 -18.97 19.82 -31.00
C LEU A 9 -18.20 20.79 -31.90
N LEU A 10 -17.25 21.51 -31.31
CA LEU A 10 -16.30 22.38 -32.00
C LEU A 10 -15.12 21.55 -32.49
N THR A 11 -14.84 21.60 -33.78
CA THR A 11 -13.61 21.02 -34.35
C THR A 11 -12.42 21.98 -34.18
N PRO A 12 -11.16 21.48 -34.24
CA PRO A 12 -9.95 22.29 -34.00
C PRO A 12 -9.73 23.49 -34.95
N ASP A 13 -10.49 23.58 -36.03
CA ASP A 13 -10.49 24.66 -37.02
C ASP A 13 -11.68 25.63 -36.87
N GLY A 14 -12.51 25.49 -35.83
CA GLY A 14 -13.54 26.46 -35.46
C GLY A 14 -14.89 26.30 -36.15
N THR A 15 -15.13 25.18 -36.84
CA THR A 15 -16.43 24.89 -37.48
C THR A 15 -17.32 24.03 -36.58
N VAL A 16 -18.63 24.33 -36.55
CA VAL A 16 -19.62 23.59 -35.74
C VAL A 16 -20.33 22.56 -36.62
N ALA A 17 -20.24 21.28 -36.26
CA ALA A 17 -21.04 20.21 -36.87
C ALA A 17 -22.13 19.76 -35.89
N GLY A 18 -23.39 19.80 -36.31
CA GLY A 18 -24.54 19.36 -35.51
C GLY A 18 -25.07 18.01 -35.96
N PHE A 19 -25.38 17.12 -35.01
CA PHE A 19 -26.06 15.84 -35.26
C PHE A 19 -27.34 15.74 -34.41
N GLN A 20 -28.41 15.19 -34.99
CA GLN A 20 -29.67 14.85 -34.32
C GLN A 20 -29.94 13.35 -34.49
N THR A 21 -30.31 12.65 -33.42
CA THR A 21 -30.81 11.26 -33.48
C THR A 21 -32.01 11.05 -32.55
N ARG A 22 -32.99 10.24 -33.00
CA ARG A 22 -34.19 9.81 -32.27
C ARG A 22 -34.02 8.36 -31.79
N LEU A 23 -34.53 8.01 -30.61
CA LEU A 23 -34.60 6.63 -30.09
C LEU A 23 -36.05 6.11 -30.11
N PRO A 24 -36.32 4.84 -30.49
CA PRO A 24 -37.63 4.21 -30.32
C PRO A 24 -37.75 3.35 -29.04
N GLU A 25 -38.99 3.25 -28.55
CA GLU A 25 -39.45 2.60 -27.31
C GLU A 25 -39.56 1.05 -27.33
N GLU A 26 -39.41 0.49 -26.12
CA GLU A 26 -39.95 -0.76 -25.53
C GLU A 26 -40.04 -2.10 -26.31
N ARG A 27 -39.34 -3.13 -25.78
CA ARG A 27 -39.85 -4.52 -25.56
C ARG A 27 -38.88 -5.35 -24.69
N LYS A 28 -39.40 -6.05 -23.67
CA LYS A 28 -38.75 -7.19 -22.96
C LYS A 28 -39.31 -8.53 -23.51
N PRO A 29 -38.81 -9.71 -23.08
CA PRO A 29 -37.51 -10.33 -23.38
C PRO A 29 -37.69 -11.63 -24.19
N ALA A 30 -36.79 -11.94 -25.12
CA ALA A 30 -36.76 -13.29 -25.73
C ALA A 30 -35.31 -13.67 -26.08
N MET A 31 -34.89 -14.83 -25.58
CA MET A 31 -33.66 -15.52 -25.99
C MET A 31 -33.70 -15.78 -27.50
N VAL A 32 -32.64 -15.37 -28.20
CA VAL A 32 -32.27 -15.95 -29.51
C VAL A 32 -30.75 -16.10 -29.54
N TYR A 33 -30.32 -17.34 -29.74
CA TYR A 33 -28.94 -17.76 -29.95
C TYR A 33 -28.43 -17.33 -31.34
N GLY A 34 -27.14 -17.04 -31.42
CA GLY A 34 -26.22 -17.44 -32.50
C GLY A 34 -26.56 -17.14 -33.96
N GLU A 35 -25.66 -16.38 -34.60
CA GLU A 35 -25.44 -16.26 -36.05
C GLU A 35 -26.42 -15.37 -36.82
N ASP A 36 -26.01 -14.11 -37.06
CA ASP A 36 -26.19 -13.37 -38.34
C ASP A 36 -25.85 -11.88 -38.17
N ILE A 37 -24.55 -11.54 -38.05
CA ILE A 37 -24.03 -10.20 -38.40
C ILE A 37 -22.66 -10.39 -39.02
N LEU A 38 -22.64 -10.81 -40.29
CA LEU A 38 -21.44 -10.73 -41.13
C LEU A 38 -21.79 -10.22 -42.53
N GLU A 39 -22.56 -9.14 -42.62
CA GLU A 39 -22.85 -8.55 -43.93
C GLU A 39 -23.12 -7.03 -43.92
N LEU A 40 -22.45 -6.26 -43.06
CA LEU A 40 -22.54 -4.79 -43.08
C LEU A 40 -21.23 -4.02 -42.89
N LEU A 41 -20.06 -4.66 -43.00
CA LEU A 41 -18.76 -3.98 -42.86
C LEU A 41 -17.72 -4.33 -43.95
N THR A 42 -18.16 -4.41 -45.20
CA THR A 42 -17.25 -4.35 -46.35
C THR A 42 -17.77 -3.36 -47.37
N LEU A 43 -17.44 -2.08 -47.20
CA LEU A 43 -17.32 -1.09 -48.28
C LEU A 43 -16.77 0.24 -47.74
N ARG A 44 -15.44 0.34 -47.68
CA ARG A 44 -14.58 1.50 -48.03
C ARG A 44 -13.21 1.32 -47.38
N GLY A 45 -12.30 0.76 -48.16
CA GLY A 45 -10.98 0.33 -47.73
C GLY A 45 -10.15 1.42 -47.08
N LEU A 46 -9.55 1.06 -45.94
CA LEU A 46 -8.33 1.66 -45.41
C LEU A 46 -7.44 0.52 -44.90
N THR A 47 -6.21 0.52 -45.41
CA THR A 47 -5.18 -0.49 -45.23
C THR A 47 -4.48 -0.38 -43.86
N ARG A 48 -4.26 -1.56 -43.24
CA ARG A 48 -3.22 -1.94 -42.24
C ARG A 48 -2.68 -0.79 -41.36
N THR A 49 -2.95 -0.81 -40.05
CA THR A 49 -2.12 -1.51 -39.04
C THR A 49 -2.83 -1.51 -37.67
N ASN A 50 -2.49 -2.50 -36.83
CA ASN A 50 -2.97 -2.78 -35.46
C ASN A 50 -4.32 -3.51 -35.32
N LYS A 51 -4.26 -4.85 -35.43
CA LYS A 51 -5.21 -5.73 -34.74
C LYS A 51 -4.79 -5.82 -33.26
N PHE A 52 -5.55 -5.16 -32.40
CA PHE A 52 -5.72 -5.57 -31.00
C PHE A 52 -6.35 -6.96 -31.00
N ALA A 53 -5.63 -7.95 -30.49
CA ALA A 53 -6.21 -9.24 -30.19
C ALA A 53 -6.89 -9.15 -28.82
N MET A 54 -8.22 -9.22 -28.79
CA MET A 54 -8.92 -9.80 -27.65
C MET A 54 -8.45 -11.26 -27.55
N ARG A 55 -7.66 -11.57 -26.51
CA ARG A 55 -7.49 -12.95 -26.06
C ARG A 55 -8.41 -13.15 -24.87
N SER A 56 -9.42 -13.98 -25.08
CA SER A 56 -10.07 -14.73 -24.02
C SER A 56 -9.00 -15.46 -23.20
N PHE A 57 -9.07 -15.31 -21.88
CA PHE A 57 -8.23 -16.06 -20.96
C PHE A 57 -8.73 -17.51 -20.92
N ALA A 58 -8.17 -18.35 -21.78
CA ALA A 58 -8.17 -19.78 -21.54
C ALA A 58 -7.10 -20.08 -20.47
N VAL A 59 -7.50 -20.88 -19.48
CA VAL A 59 -6.61 -21.62 -18.58
C VAL A 59 -5.46 -22.22 -19.40
N PRO A 60 -4.18 -22.18 -18.97
CA PRO A 60 -3.15 -22.87 -19.71
C PRO A 60 -3.44 -24.37 -19.63
N GLU A 61 -3.83 -24.97 -20.75
CA GLU A 61 -3.70 -26.41 -20.95
C GLU A 61 -2.28 -26.80 -20.56
N ILE A 62 -2.21 -27.71 -19.60
CA ILE A 62 -1.01 -28.43 -19.22
C ILE A 62 -0.51 -29.11 -20.50
N CYS A 63 0.51 -28.54 -21.14
CA CYS A 63 1.27 -29.26 -22.15
C CYS A 63 1.94 -30.46 -21.48
N TYR A 64 1.28 -31.61 -21.54
CA TYR A 64 1.96 -32.90 -21.49
C TYR A 64 2.81 -33.00 -22.76
N CYS A 65 4.10 -32.65 -22.64
CA CYS A 65 5.07 -33.03 -23.65
C CYS A 65 5.39 -34.51 -23.47
N ASP A 66 5.01 -35.30 -24.47
CA ASP A 66 5.36 -36.71 -24.64
C ASP A 66 6.89 -36.88 -24.66
N PRO A 67 7.51 -37.79 -23.88
CA PRO A 67 8.96 -37.85 -23.70
C PRO A 67 9.61 -38.78 -24.72
N GLU A 68 9.41 -38.56 -26.02
CA GLU A 68 10.19 -39.26 -27.06
C GLU A 68 10.49 -38.29 -28.20
N THR A 69 11.58 -37.51 -28.04
CA THR A 69 12.48 -36.96 -29.09
C THR A 69 13.12 -35.65 -28.62
N TRP A 70 14.18 -35.73 -27.80
CA TRP A 70 15.22 -34.70 -27.80
C TRP A 70 16.51 -35.22 -27.17
N GLU A 71 17.45 -35.65 -28.01
CA GLU A 71 18.86 -35.77 -27.62
C GLU A 71 19.48 -34.36 -27.63
N GLY A 72 19.84 -33.86 -26.45
CA GLY A 72 20.52 -32.59 -26.28
C GLY A 72 20.46 -32.09 -24.85
N GLU A 73 21.57 -31.53 -24.36
CA GLU A 73 21.84 -31.21 -22.94
C GLU A 73 21.19 -29.94 -22.28
N PRO A 74 20.03 -29.36 -22.68
CA PRO A 74 19.34 -28.35 -21.86
C PRO A 74 18.35 -28.89 -20.81
N GLY A 75 17.99 -30.18 -20.82
CA GLY A 75 16.85 -30.72 -20.06
C GLY A 75 16.97 -30.75 -18.53
N ARG A 76 18.20 -30.77 -17.96
CA ARG A 76 18.40 -30.90 -16.50
C ARG A 76 18.19 -29.60 -15.71
N LYS A 77 18.29 -28.42 -16.34
CA LYS A 77 18.09 -27.12 -15.67
C LYS A 77 16.60 -26.74 -15.59
N ALA A 78 15.82 -27.04 -16.64
CA ALA A 78 14.38 -26.81 -16.68
C ALA A 78 13.61 -27.73 -15.72
N ALA A 79 13.96 -29.02 -15.68
CA ALA A 79 13.33 -29.99 -14.79
C ALA A 79 13.57 -29.69 -13.30
N ALA A 80 14.75 -29.15 -12.94
CA ALA A 80 15.07 -28.76 -11.57
C ALA A 80 14.28 -27.52 -11.10
N TRP A 81 14.04 -26.56 -12.00
CA TRP A 81 13.17 -25.41 -11.73
C TRP A 81 11.70 -25.83 -11.64
N GLN A 82 11.22 -26.74 -12.49
CA GLN A 82 9.85 -27.26 -12.44
C GLN A 82 9.55 -28.05 -11.14
N TYR A 83 10.49 -28.88 -10.67
CA TYR A 83 10.32 -29.60 -9.39
C TYR A 83 10.31 -28.66 -8.18
N GLN A 84 11.14 -27.60 -8.22
CA GLN A 84 11.16 -26.56 -7.19
C GLN A 84 9.86 -25.74 -7.22
N CYS A 85 9.36 -25.38 -8.40
CA CYS A 85 8.06 -24.72 -8.62
C CYS A 85 6.86 -25.54 -8.10
N ALA A 86 6.87 -26.88 -8.21
CA ALA A 86 5.78 -27.72 -7.71
C ALA A 86 5.70 -27.73 -6.17
N SER A 87 6.85 -27.80 -5.47
CA SER A 87 6.90 -27.67 -4.00
C SER A 87 6.56 -26.24 -3.52
N LEU A 88 6.88 -25.24 -4.35
CA LEU A 88 6.60 -23.82 -4.09
C LEU A 88 5.14 -23.42 -4.34
N ALA A 89 4.42 -24.14 -5.21
CA ALA A 89 3.00 -23.90 -5.49
C ALA A 89 2.12 -24.23 -4.28
N GLY A 90 2.44 -25.29 -3.54
CA GLY A 90 1.78 -25.62 -2.27
C GLY A 90 2.08 -24.59 -1.17
N TYR A 91 3.33 -24.11 -1.09
CA TYR A 91 3.74 -23.10 -0.11
C TYR A 91 3.07 -21.74 -0.35
N GLU A 92 3.04 -21.23 -1.58
CA GLU A 92 2.32 -20.00 -1.94
C GLU A 92 0.81 -20.09 -1.65
N ALA A 93 0.22 -21.28 -1.75
CA ALA A 93 -1.18 -21.49 -1.38
C ALA A 93 -1.42 -21.27 0.13
N THR A 94 -0.43 -21.56 0.97
CA THR A 94 -0.52 -21.37 2.44
C THR A 94 -0.28 -19.94 2.91
N LEU A 95 0.30 -19.07 2.08
CA LEU A 95 0.53 -17.67 2.43
C LEU A 95 -0.78 -16.87 2.41
N PRO A 96 -0.98 -15.92 3.34
CA PRO A 96 -2.04 -14.92 3.22
C PRO A 96 -1.89 -14.10 1.94
N ILE A 97 -3.00 -13.60 1.37
CA ILE A 97 -2.99 -12.80 0.12
C ILE A 97 -1.98 -11.65 0.22
N SER A 98 -1.95 -10.96 1.36
CA SER A 98 -1.02 -9.85 1.62
C SER A 98 0.47 -10.21 1.55
N GLU A 99 0.83 -11.48 1.74
CA GLU A 99 2.22 -11.98 1.71
C GLU A 99 2.57 -12.72 0.42
N LYS A 100 1.60 -12.97 -0.47
CA LYS A 100 1.83 -13.66 -1.75
C LYS A 100 2.64 -12.81 -2.73
N SER A 101 3.24 -13.48 -3.71
CA SER A 101 3.84 -12.82 -4.88
C SER A 101 2.75 -12.40 -5.86
N ASN A 102 2.77 -11.12 -6.27
CA ASN A 102 1.92 -10.70 -7.38
C ASN A 102 2.47 -11.28 -8.70
N PRO A 103 1.66 -12.01 -9.48
CA PRO A 103 2.12 -12.63 -10.72
C PRO A 103 2.54 -11.62 -11.80
N ILE A 104 1.98 -10.40 -11.79
CA ILE A 104 2.26 -9.34 -12.77
C ILE A 104 3.70 -8.83 -12.60
N THR A 105 4.21 -8.79 -11.36
CA THR A 105 5.45 -8.09 -11.01
C THR A 105 6.66 -9.00 -10.79
N ARG A 106 6.64 -10.26 -11.24
CA ARG A 106 7.72 -11.24 -10.99
C ARG A 106 9.11 -10.79 -11.47
N GLU A 107 9.19 -9.92 -12.47
CA GLU A 107 10.43 -9.37 -13.02
C GLU A 107 10.58 -7.87 -12.74
N LEU A 108 9.93 -7.35 -11.68
CA LEU A 108 9.98 -5.94 -11.30
C LEU A 108 11.41 -5.45 -11.02
N ASP A 109 12.26 -6.32 -10.46
CA ASP A 109 13.65 -6.04 -10.14
C ASP A 109 14.57 -5.77 -11.35
N LYS A 110 14.12 -6.11 -12.55
CA LYS A 110 14.83 -5.90 -13.82
C LYS A 110 14.17 -4.86 -14.73
N ALA A 111 13.00 -4.37 -14.34
CA ALA A 111 12.21 -3.44 -15.12
C ALA A 111 12.86 -2.06 -15.22
N ASP A 112 12.75 -1.42 -16.39
CA ASP A 112 13.11 -0.01 -16.55
C ASP A 112 12.06 0.92 -15.89
N PRO A 113 12.34 2.23 -15.72
CA PRO A 113 11.41 3.14 -15.05
C PRO A 113 9.99 3.20 -15.65
N VAL A 114 9.85 3.04 -16.98
CA VAL A 114 8.54 3.06 -17.64
C VAL A 114 7.79 1.77 -17.34
N GLN A 115 8.49 0.63 -17.41
CA GLN A 115 7.94 -0.67 -17.05
C GLN A 115 7.54 -0.74 -15.58
N ILE A 116 8.36 -0.23 -14.65
CA ILE A 116 8.02 -0.18 -13.22
C ILE A 116 6.70 0.57 -13.01
N VAL A 117 6.55 1.77 -13.60
CA VAL A 117 5.30 2.53 -13.49
C VAL A 117 4.11 1.75 -14.05
N GLN A 118 4.27 1.06 -15.17
CA GLN A 118 3.20 0.27 -15.78
C GLN A 118 2.80 -0.92 -14.90
N LEU A 119 3.77 -1.64 -14.35
CA LEU A 119 3.54 -2.79 -13.47
C LEU A 119 2.83 -2.39 -12.17
N LEU A 120 3.30 -1.30 -11.52
CA LEU A 120 2.68 -0.82 -10.29
C LEU A 120 1.30 -0.19 -10.53
N LYS A 121 1.10 0.48 -11.67
CA LYS A 121 -0.23 0.94 -12.12
C LYS A 121 -1.22 -0.20 -12.23
N GLU A 122 -0.81 -1.33 -12.83
CA GLU A 122 -1.66 -2.51 -12.97
C GLU A 122 -2.01 -3.10 -11.60
N CYS A 123 -1.04 -3.18 -10.69
CA CYS A 123 -1.28 -3.61 -9.31
C CYS A 123 -2.29 -2.71 -8.57
N ASP A 124 -2.16 -1.39 -8.67
CA ASP A 124 -3.12 -0.45 -8.07
C ASP A 124 -4.52 -0.55 -8.71
N ALA A 125 -4.60 -0.93 -9.99
CA ALA A 125 -5.88 -1.16 -10.67
C ALA A 125 -6.60 -2.43 -10.16
N GLU A 126 -5.87 -3.41 -9.62
CA GLU A 126 -6.46 -4.66 -9.06
C GLU A 126 -7.40 -4.38 -7.87
N ILE A 127 -7.27 -3.24 -7.20
CA ILE A 127 -8.17 -2.80 -6.12
C ILE A 127 -9.62 -2.67 -6.64
N PHE A 128 -9.79 -2.25 -7.90
CA PHE A 128 -11.08 -1.97 -8.52
C PHE A 128 -11.58 -3.12 -9.42
N GLN A 129 -10.91 -4.27 -9.41
CA GLN A 129 -11.38 -5.43 -10.17
C GLN A 129 -12.68 -5.97 -9.57
N GLU A 130 -13.64 -6.22 -10.46
CA GLU A 130 -14.88 -6.93 -10.12
C GLU A 130 -14.60 -8.40 -9.78
N GLU A 131 -15.59 -9.07 -9.20
CA GLU A 131 -15.53 -10.51 -8.99
C GLU A 131 -15.48 -11.23 -10.34
N ASP A 132 -14.56 -12.18 -10.46
CA ASP A 132 -14.52 -13.10 -11.59
C ASP A 132 -15.32 -14.34 -11.18
N GLU A 133 -16.34 -14.70 -11.96
CA GLU A 133 -17.13 -15.93 -11.75
C GLU A 133 -16.25 -17.20 -11.72
N ALA A 134 -15.05 -17.16 -12.31
CA ALA A 134 -14.07 -18.25 -12.27
C ALA A 134 -13.25 -18.33 -10.96
N LEU A 135 -13.21 -17.26 -10.16
CA LEU A 135 -12.47 -17.16 -8.89
C LEU A 135 -13.44 -17.17 -7.70
N LEU A 136 -14.18 -18.26 -7.55
CA LEU A 136 -15.26 -18.52 -6.57
C LEU A 136 -14.95 -18.28 -5.06
N ASN A 137 -13.76 -17.79 -4.68
CA ASN A 137 -13.28 -17.86 -3.29
C ASN A 137 -12.97 -16.51 -2.62
N TYR A 138 -13.02 -15.37 -3.30
CA TYR A 138 -12.67 -14.08 -2.68
C TYR A 138 -13.67 -12.97 -2.98
N THR A 139 -14.20 -12.34 -1.93
CA THR A 139 -15.02 -11.13 -2.05
C THR A 139 -14.14 -9.92 -2.40
N ARG A 140 -14.51 -9.15 -3.42
CA ARG A 140 -13.79 -7.97 -3.93
C ARG A 140 -14.44 -6.67 -3.43
N LEU A 141 -13.88 -5.53 -3.83
CA LEU A 141 -14.35 -4.20 -3.38
C LEU A 141 -15.80 -3.91 -3.79
N TYR A 142 -16.21 -4.36 -4.98
CA TYR A 142 -17.55 -4.11 -5.54
C TYR A 142 -18.57 -5.22 -5.27
N SER A 143 -18.18 -6.24 -4.49
CA SER A 143 -19.07 -7.34 -4.15
C SER A 143 -20.28 -6.86 -3.35
N GLU A 144 -21.45 -7.42 -3.65
CA GLU A 144 -22.70 -7.12 -2.94
C GLU A 144 -22.54 -7.29 -1.42
N SER A 145 -21.88 -8.36 -0.97
CA SER A 145 -21.62 -8.62 0.46
C SER A 145 -20.77 -7.52 1.13
N VAL A 146 -19.81 -6.95 0.40
CA VAL A 146 -18.94 -5.88 0.89
C VAL A 146 -19.70 -4.56 0.93
N LEU A 147 -20.44 -4.23 -0.13
CA LEU A 147 -21.29 -3.04 -0.17
C LEU A 147 -22.37 -3.06 0.93
N LYS A 148 -23.02 -4.22 1.13
CA LYS A 148 -23.99 -4.42 2.21
C LYS A 148 -23.35 -4.25 3.59
N THR A 149 -22.17 -4.81 3.80
CA THR A 149 -21.43 -4.61 5.06
C THR A 149 -21.10 -3.13 5.29
N MET A 150 -20.72 -2.39 4.23
CA MET A 150 -20.51 -0.94 4.33
C MET A 150 -21.79 -0.20 4.72
N ILE A 151 -22.94 -0.54 4.13
CA ILE A 151 -24.24 0.04 4.47
C ILE A 151 -24.61 -0.26 5.93
N ASP A 152 -24.43 -1.49 6.38
CA ASP A 152 -24.70 -1.88 7.77
C ASP A 152 -23.84 -1.08 8.75
N ILE A 153 -22.54 -0.92 8.46
CA ILE A 153 -21.66 -0.08 9.27
C ILE A 153 -22.11 1.38 9.23
N ILE A 154 -22.44 1.93 8.05
CA ILE A 154 -22.93 3.32 7.90
C ILE A 154 -24.16 3.55 8.78
N ASN A 155 -25.11 2.62 8.77
CA ASN A 155 -26.32 2.67 9.58
C ASN A 155 -26.00 2.75 11.07
N ARG A 156 -24.99 2.02 11.54
CA ARG A 156 -24.55 2.09 12.94
C ARG A 156 -23.75 3.36 13.26
N VAL A 157 -22.92 3.84 12.33
CA VAL A 157 -22.14 5.07 12.49
C VAL A 157 -23.03 6.30 12.53
N GLN A 158 -24.09 6.37 11.70
CA GLN A 158 -25.01 7.52 11.70
C GLN A 158 -25.75 7.66 13.04
N GLU A 159 -26.11 6.56 13.71
CA GLU A 159 -26.73 6.60 15.03
C GLU A 159 -25.80 7.25 16.06
N VAL A 160 -24.51 6.93 15.98
CA VAL A 160 -23.47 7.52 16.83
C VAL A 160 -23.26 8.99 16.48
N LEU A 161 -23.31 9.38 15.20
CA LEU A 161 -23.19 10.78 14.79
C LEU A 161 -24.40 11.65 15.19
N LYS A 162 -25.55 11.07 15.58
CA LYS A 162 -26.73 11.83 16.05
C LYS A 162 -26.65 12.33 17.50
N ASP A 163 -25.75 11.79 18.35
CA ASP A 163 -25.51 12.25 19.73
C ASP A 163 -24.08 12.80 19.90
N PRO A 164 -23.85 14.12 19.69
CA PRO A 164 -22.51 14.71 19.69
C PRO A 164 -21.75 14.58 21.01
N ASP A 165 -22.45 14.70 22.14
CA ASP A 165 -21.82 15.00 23.42
C ASP A 165 -21.21 13.74 24.06
N ASN A 166 -21.72 12.57 23.68
CA ASN A 166 -21.37 11.29 24.32
C ASN A 166 -20.63 10.32 23.39
N THR A 167 -20.29 10.74 22.18
CA THR A 167 -19.81 9.85 21.12
C THR A 167 -18.39 10.15 20.65
N LEU A 168 -17.73 9.13 20.08
CA LEU A 168 -16.38 9.22 19.52
C LEU A 168 -16.19 8.19 18.41
N ILE A 169 -15.51 8.57 17.34
CA ILE A 169 -15.04 7.64 16.31
C ILE A 169 -13.51 7.54 16.42
N VAL A 170 -13.03 6.34 16.71
CA VAL A 170 -11.61 6.05 16.90
C VAL A 170 -11.12 5.19 15.75
N LEU A 171 -10.09 5.65 15.03
CA LEU A 171 -9.39 4.85 14.04
C LEU A 171 -8.03 4.41 14.57
N SER A 172 -7.64 3.15 14.38
CA SER A 172 -6.37 2.66 14.92
C SER A 172 -5.63 1.70 14.00
N GLY A 173 -4.30 1.73 14.06
CA GLY A 173 -3.44 0.80 13.33
C GLY A 173 -1.94 1.00 13.62
N GLY A 174 -1.12 0.06 13.16
CA GLY A 174 0.35 0.19 13.14
C GLY A 174 0.86 0.73 11.80
N GLY A 175 2.06 1.31 11.78
CA GLY A 175 2.72 1.80 10.56
C GLY A 175 1.81 2.67 9.67
N THR A 176 1.79 2.41 8.37
CA THR A 176 0.89 3.11 7.42
C THR A 176 -0.59 3.04 7.80
N SER A 177 -1.09 1.94 8.36
CA SER A 177 -2.49 1.85 8.80
C SER A 177 -2.81 2.88 9.90
N GLY A 178 -1.88 3.08 10.84
CA GLY A 178 -1.99 4.13 11.86
C GLY A 178 -1.85 5.54 11.29
N ARG A 179 -0.97 5.76 10.30
CA ARG A 179 -0.85 7.07 9.64
C ARG A 179 -2.08 7.41 8.78
N LEU A 180 -2.74 6.41 8.20
CA LEU A 180 -4.03 6.59 7.51
C LEU A 180 -5.15 6.89 8.51
N ALA A 181 -5.17 6.23 9.67
CA ALA A 181 -6.09 6.58 10.76
C ALA A 181 -5.94 8.06 11.15
N PHE A 182 -4.70 8.55 11.30
CA PHE A 182 -4.39 9.97 11.51
C PHE A 182 -4.91 10.86 10.39
N LEU A 183 -4.56 10.58 9.12
CA LEU A 183 -4.99 11.38 7.98
C LEU A 183 -6.54 11.47 7.89
N ILE A 184 -7.22 10.34 8.07
CA ILE A 184 -8.68 10.27 8.02
C ILE A 184 -9.29 11.07 9.18
N ALA A 185 -8.79 10.92 10.40
CA ALA A 185 -9.27 11.68 11.55
C ALA A 185 -9.10 13.20 11.33
N VAL A 186 -7.93 13.64 10.84
CA VAL A 186 -7.67 15.05 10.49
C VAL A 186 -8.64 15.54 9.40
N SER A 187 -8.85 14.75 8.35
CA SER A 187 -9.72 15.12 7.24
C SER A 187 -11.19 15.26 7.65
N PHE A 188 -11.73 14.31 8.42
CA PHE A 188 -13.12 14.35 8.86
C PHE A 188 -13.37 15.35 9.99
N ASN A 189 -12.39 15.62 10.87
CA ASN A 189 -12.51 16.74 11.82
C ASN A 189 -12.52 18.10 11.11
N LYS A 190 -11.74 18.26 10.03
CA LYS A 190 -11.81 19.47 9.18
C LYS A 190 -13.17 19.59 8.48
N LEU A 191 -13.76 18.47 8.06
CA LEU A 191 -15.13 18.45 7.53
C LEU A 191 -16.14 18.95 8.58
N LEU A 192 -16.11 18.38 9.77
CA LEU A 192 -16.99 18.78 10.89
C LEU A 192 -16.82 20.27 11.23
N LYS A 193 -15.58 20.76 11.32
CA LYS A 193 -15.29 22.17 11.57
C LYS A 193 -15.89 23.08 10.49
N GLY A 194 -15.81 22.67 9.21
CA GLY A 194 -16.42 23.38 8.09
C GLY A 194 -17.95 23.45 8.16
N LEU A 195 -18.59 22.52 8.88
CA LEU A 195 -20.03 22.52 9.19
C LEU A 195 -20.37 23.25 10.51
N GLY A 196 -19.39 23.84 11.20
CA GLY A 196 -19.58 24.41 12.53
C GLY A 196 -19.81 23.36 13.62
N GLN A 197 -19.44 22.10 13.38
CA GLN A 197 -19.59 21.00 14.33
C GLN A 197 -18.26 20.74 15.07
N LEU A 198 -18.38 20.25 16.31
CA LEU A 198 -17.21 19.87 17.12
C LEU A 198 -16.49 18.66 16.52
N PRO A 199 -15.14 18.56 16.65
CA PRO A 199 -14.38 17.37 16.28
C PRO A 199 -14.89 16.10 16.98
N ARG A 200 -14.96 14.98 16.24
CA ARG A 200 -15.45 13.68 16.76
C ARG A 200 -14.60 12.49 16.35
N TYR A 201 -13.56 12.74 15.57
CA TYR A 201 -12.62 11.71 15.15
C TYR A 201 -11.35 11.81 15.96
N THR A 202 -10.79 10.67 16.31
CA THR A 202 -9.44 10.57 16.85
C THR A 202 -8.75 9.34 16.26
N TYR A 203 -7.44 9.31 16.42
CA TYR A 203 -6.60 8.24 15.92
C TYR A 203 -5.74 7.66 17.05
N ILE A 204 -5.41 6.38 16.92
CA ILE A 204 -4.45 5.69 17.77
C ILE A 204 -3.47 4.96 16.86
N ILE A 205 -2.22 5.39 16.86
CA ILE A 205 -1.13 4.73 16.14
C ILE A 205 -0.21 4.01 17.15
N ALA A 206 0.17 2.77 16.83
CA ALA A 206 1.17 2.05 17.63
C ALA A 206 2.46 2.87 17.68
N GLY A 207 2.90 3.23 18.90
CA GLY A 207 4.05 4.11 19.14
C GLY A 207 3.79 5.61 19.13
N GLY A 208 2.52 6.02 19.18
CA GLY A 208 2.12 7.42 19.33
C GLY A 208 2.57 8.31 18.17
N ASP A 209 2.51 9.63 18.37
CA ASP A 209 2.72 10.60 17.30
C ASP A 209 4.12 10.53 16.67
N ARG A 210 5.13 10.08 17.43
CA ARG A 210 6.47 9.78 16.92
C ARG A 210 6.46 8.81 15.73
N SER A 211 5.48 7.91 15.68
CA SER A 211 5.33 6.91 14.62
C SER A 211 4.76 7.48 13.32
N LEU A 212 4.22 8.70 13.37
CA LEU A 212 3.74 9.43 12.19
C LEU A 212 4.92 9.84 11.29
N VAL A 213 6.05 10.25 11.88
CA VAL A 213 7.23 10.75 11.16
C VAL A 213 8.29 9.66 10.94
N VAL A 214 8.46 8.75 11.91
CA VAL A 214 9.48 7.68 11.86
C VAL A 214 8.79 6.33 12.02
N SER A 215 9.24 5.30 11.30
CA SER A 215 8.69 3.94 11.50
C SER A 215 9.14 3.34 12.84
N GLN A 216 8.18 2.91 13.66
CA GLN A 216 8.37 2.20 14.93
C GLN A 216 7.55 0.90 14.94
N GLU A 217 7.84 0.03 13.98
CA GLU A 217 7.11 -1.22 13.74
C GLU A 217 6.96 -2.10 14.99
N GLY A 218 7.95 -2.16 15.89
CA GLY A 218 7.96 -3.11 17.01
C GLY A 218 6.86 -2.88 18.05
N LEU A 219 6.31 -1.67 18.11
CA LEU A 219 5.22 -1.34 19.04
C LEU A 219 3.88 -1.93 18.58
N GLU A 220 3.78 -2.40 17.33
CA GLU A 220 2.59 -3.10 16.83
C GLU A 220 2.41 -4.50 17.45
N ASP A 221 3.48 -5.07 18.04
CA ASP A 221 3.48 -6.41 18.62
C ASP A 221 2.89 -6.49 20.03
N CYS A 222 2.51 -5.36 20.64
CA CYS A 222 1.97 -5.32 21.99
C CYS A 222 0.44 -5.12 22.01
N ALA A 223 -0.30 -6.20 22.29
CA ALA A 223 -1.76 -6.15 22.43
C ALA A 223 -2.22 -5.30 23.63
N LEU A 224 -1.52 -5.38 24.76
CA LEU A 224 -1.84 -4.65 25.99
C LEU A 224 -1.72 -3.13 25.81
N LEU A 225 -0.68 -2.67 25.10
CA LEU A 225 -0.49 -1.25 24.80
C LEU A 225 -1.65 -0.69 23.98
N GLY A 226 -2.16 -1.48 23.01
CA GLY A 226 -3.33 -1.09 22.23
C GLY A 226 -4.57 -0.87 23.09
N ILE A 227 -4.79 -1.76 24.06
CA ILE A 227 -5.91 -1.68 25.00
C ILE A 227 -5.78 -0.46 25.90
N GLU A 228 -4.60 -0.21 26.46
CA GLU A 228 -4.33 0.92 27.34
C GLU A 228 -4.63 2.25 26.64
N GLU A 229 -4.10 2.45 25.44
CA GLU A 229 -4.32 3.68 24.66
C GLU A 229 -5.80 3.85 24.27
N LEU A 230 -6.48 2.77 23.89
CA LEU A 230 -7.90 2.83 23.55
C LEU A 230 -8.76 3.19 24.78
N SER A 231 -8.51 2.54 25.92
CA SER A 231 -9.21 2.82 27.17
C SER A 231 -9.05 4.27 27.58
N LYS A 232 -7.84 4.81 27.45
CA LYS A 232 -7.53 6.21 27.78
C LYS A 232 -8.25 7.21 26.88
N VAL A 233 -8.24 6.97 25.56
CA VAL A 233 -8.87 7.86 24.58
C VAL A 233 -10.40 7.86 24.70
N CYS A 234 -10.98 6.76 25.17
CA CYS A 234 -12.43 6.57 25.28
C CYS A 234 -12.99 6.84 26.68
N GLU A 235 -12.17 7.32 27.62
CA GLU A 235 -12.60 7.60 28.98
C GLU A 235 -13.79 8.58 29.01
N GLY A 236 -14.85 8.21 29.73
CA GLY A 236 -16.08 9.00 29.86
C GLY A 236 -17.02 8.97 28.64
N LYS A 237 -16.68 8.28 27.55
CA LYS A 237 -17.56 8.14 26.37
C LYS A 237 -18.58 7.03 26.57
N LYS A 238 -19.82 7.24 26.12
CA LYS A 238 -20.92 6.26 26.26
C LYS A 238 -21.09 5.39 25.03
N LYS A 239 -20.71 5.90 23.85
CA LYS A 239 -20.81 5.20 22.57
C LYS A 239 -19.59 5.49 21.72
N VAL A 240 -18.88 4.45 21.32
CA VAL A 240 -17.63 4.57 20.54
C VAL A 240 -17.71 3.65 19.33
N VAL A 241 -17.47 4.21 18.14
CA VAL A 241 -17.15 3.38 16.97
C VAL A 241 -15.65 3.22 16.94
N PHE A 242 -15.19 1.98 17.09
CA PHE A 242 -13.78 1.65 17.00
C PHE A 242 -13.49 0.98 15.65
N ILE A 243 -12.61 1.57 14.85
CA ILE A 243 -12.18 1.06 13.55
C ILE A 243 -10.71 0.63 13.65
N GLY A 244 -10.49 -0.67 13.82
CA GLY A 244 -9.17 -1.29 13.84
C GLY A 244 -8.70 -1.66 12.43
N ILE A 245 -7.55 -1.15 12.00
CA ILE A 245 -7.00 -1.31 10.65
C ILE A 245 -5.78 -2.23 10.72
N SER A 246 -5.87 -3.40 10.09
CA SER A 246 -4.75 -4.31 9.89
C SER A 246 -4.85 -4.99 8.53
N CYS A 247 -4.12 -4.47 7.53
CA CYS A 247 -4.18 -4.99 6.15
C CYS A 247 -4.02 -6.52 6.07
N GLY A 248 -3.10 -7.06 6.86
CA GLY A 248 -2.75 -8.48 6.89
C GLY A 248 -3.49 -9.33 7.93
N PHE A 249 -4.34 -8.74 8.78
CA PHE A 249 -4.90 -9.42 9.97
C PHE A 249 -3.83 -10.06 10.84
N SER A 250 -2.84 -9.26 11.22
CA SER A 250 -1.63 -9.74 11.89
C SER A 250 -1.19 -8.92 13.09
N ALA A 251 -1.58 -7.65 13.23
CA ALA A 251 -1.04 -6.73 14.24
C ALA A 251 -1.64 -6.99 15.64
N PRO A 252 -0.85 -7.47 16.63
CA PRO A 252 -1.34 -7.66 18.01
C PRO A 252 -1.98 -6.44 18.65
N PHE A 253 -1.43 -5.26 18.41
CA PHE A 253 -1.94 -3.98 18.90
C PHE A 253 -3.44 -3.80 18.59
N VAL A 254 -3.82 -4.10 17.34
CA VAL A 254 -5.23 -4.01 16.89
C VAL A 254 -6.06 -5.19 17.42
N ALA A 255 -5.49 -6.39 17.50
CA ALA A 255 -6.19 -7.55 18.05
C ALA A 255 -6.61 -7.33 19.52
N GLY A 256 -5.73 -6.76 20.34
CA GLY A 256 -6.03 -6.42 21.73
C GLY A 256 -7.17 -5.42 21.85
N GLN A 257 -7.15 -4.36 21.04
CA GLN A 257 -8.20 -3.34 21.01
C GLN A 257 -9.57 -3.91 20.60
N LEU A 258 -9.60 -4.76 19.57
CA LEU A 258 -10.84 -5.41 19.13
C LEU A 258 -11.40 -6.34 20.20
N ASP A 259 -10.54 -7.11 20.85
CA ASP A 259 -10.95 -8.00 21.93
C ASP A 259 -11.51 -7.21 23.14
N PHE A 260 -10.85 -6.11 23.51
CA PHE A 260 -11.36 -5.18 24.52
C PHE A 260 -12.72 -4.59 24.16
N CYS A 261 -12.92 -4.14 22.92
CA CYS A 261 -14.22 -3.66 22.45
C CYS A 261 -15.30 -4.73 22.55
N MET A 262 -15.02 -5.97 22.15
CA MET A 262 -15.98 -7.08 22.20
C MET A 262 -16.35 -7.50 23.63
N ASN A 263 -15.54 -7.15 24.63
CA ASN A 263 -15.87 -7.34 26.05
C ASN A 263 -16.75 -6.21 26.62
N ASN A 264 -16.93 -5.11 25.88
CA ASN A 264 -17.62 -3.89 26.32
C ASN A 264 -18.59 -3.36 25.22
N LEU A 265 -19.40 -4.26 24.64
CA LEU A 265 -20.28 -3.96 23.49
C LEU A 265 -21.42 -2.97 23.79
N ASP A 266 -21.66 -2.68 25.07
CA ASP A 266 -22.57 -1.62 25.51
C ASP A 266 -22.02 -0.22 25.16
N ILE A 267 -20.69 -0.07 25.14
CA ILE A 267 -19.98 1.16 24.78
C ILE A 267 -19.49 1.10 23.34
N PHE A 268 -18.87 -0.02 22.93
CA PHE A 268 -18.10 -0.09 21.69
C PHE A 268 -18.85 -0.79 20.56
N LEU A 269 -18.69 -0.23 19.36
CA LEU A 269 -18.94 -0.91 18.10
C LEU A 269 -17.59 -1.19 17.40
N PRO A 270 -17.07 -2.43 17.46
CA PRO A 270 -15.82 -2.78 16.79
C PRO A 270 -16.02 -3.07 15.30
N VAL A 271 -15.19 -2.42 14.48
CA VAL A 271 -15.06 -2.62 13.04
C VAL A 271 -13.62 -2.98 12.72
N LEU A 272 -13.38 -4.11 12.06
CA LEU A 272 -12.07 -4.54 11.60
C LEU A 272 -11.96 -4.32 10.08
N VAL A 273 -10.93 -3.61 9.65
CA VAL A 273 -10.59 -3.40 8.24
C VAL A 273 -9.29 -4.11 7.89
N GLY A 274 -9.30 -4.89 6.81
CA GLY A 274 -8.12 -5.54 6.25
C GLY A 274 -8.40 -6.15 4.87
N PHE A 275 -7.50 -6.97 4.34
CA PHE A 275 -7.61 -7.46 2.95
C PHE A 275 -7.29 -8.94 2.79
N ASN A 276 -7.33 -9.68 3.91
CA ASN A 276 -7.26 -11.12 3.94
C ASN A 276 -8.61 -11.71 4.40
N PRO A 277 -8.98 -12.91 3.93
CA PRO A 277 -10.01 -13.70 4.59
C PRO A 277 -9.67 -13.96 6.06
N VAL A 278 -10.68 -14.09 6.92
CA VAL A 278 -10.51 -14.40 8.35
C VAL A 278 -9.70 -15.70 8.54
N SER A 279 -9.93 -16.70 7.70
CA SER A 279 -9.19 -17.98 7.72
C SER A 279 -7.69 -17.83 7.43
N MET A 280 -7.26 -16.72 6.84
CA MET A 280 -5.86 -16.40 6.57
C MET A 280 -5.24 -15.45 7.60
N ALA A 281 -6.00 -14.99 8.60
CA ALA A 281 -5.47 -14.19 9.69
C ALA A 281 -4.37 -14.94 10.45
N ARG A 282 -3.46 -14.20 11.08
CA ARG A 282 -2.32 -14.77 11.80
C ARG A 282 -2.80 -15.66 12.94
N ASN A 283 -2.33 -16.90 12.97
CA ASN A 283 -2.71 -17.89 13.99
C ASN A 283 -1.56 -18.27 14.93
N ASP A 284 -0.43 -17.58 14.82
CA ASP A 284 0.66 -17.70 15.78
C ASP A 284 0.26 -17.06 17.10
N LYS A 285 0.71 -17.65 18.21
CA LYS A 285 0.51 -17.11 19.55
C LYS A 285 1.08 -15.69 19.62
N ILE A 286 0.29 -14.76 20.16
CA ILE A 286 0.76 -13.41 20.47
C ILE A 286 1.48 -13.47 21.82
N GLU A 287 2.73 -12.99 21.88
CA GLU A 287 3.50 -12.92 23.12
C GLU A 287 2.78 -12.07 24.17
N GLY A 288 2.75 -12.55 25.42
CA GLY A 288 2.05 -11.86 26.51
C GLY A 288 0.52 -11.76 26.35
N TRP A 289 -0.10 -12.47 25.40
CA TRP A 289 -1.54 -12.40 25.15
C TRP A 289 -2.18 -13.78 24.97
N HIS A 290 -3.48 -13.88 25.27
CA HIS A 290 -4.18 -15.15 25.42
C HIS A 290 -4.80 -15.68 24.11
N SER A 291 -5.05 -14.81 23.14
CA SER A 291 -5.69 -15.14 21.85
C SER A 291 -4.78 -14.83 20.66
N THR A 292 -4.92 -15.57 19.57
CA THR A 292 -4.31 -15.23 18.27
C THR A 292 -5.15 -14.16 17.55
N PHE A 293 -4.59 -13.50 16.54
CA PHE A 293 -5.38 -12.56 15.72
C PHE A 293 -6.57 -13.27 15.06
N ARG A 294 -6.35 -14.48 14.54
CA ARG A 294 -7.41 -15.30 13.94
C ARG A 294 -8.56 -15.57 14.90
N GLN A 295 -8.27 -15.95 16.15
CA GLN A 295 -9.32 -16.21 17.14
C GLN A 295 -10.14 -14.96 17.45
N VAL A 296 -9.50 -13.78 17.53
CA VAL A 296 -10.20 -12.50 17.69
C VAL A 296 -11.09 -12.19 16.47
N ALA A 297 -10.57 -12.39 15.26
CA ALA A 297 -11.33 -12.16 14.02
C ALA A 297 -12.50 -13.14 13.86
N GLU A 298 -12.35 -14.42 14.21
CA GLU A 298 -13.43 -15.41 14.22
C GLU A 298 -14.53 -15.06 15.26
N ARG A 299 -14.13 -14.53 16.42
CA ARG A 299 -15.09 -14.01 17.42
C ARG A 299 -15.89 -12.83 16.85
N MET A 300 -15.22 -11.90 16.15
CA MET A 300 -15.90 -10.79 15.47
C MET A 300 -16.86 -11.29 14.37
N GLN A 301 -16.46 -12.29 13.60
CA GLN A 301 -17.28 -12.85 12.53
C GLN A 301 -18.61 -13.41 13.07
N LYS A 302 -18.58 -14.09 14.21
CA LYS A 302 -19.80 -14.56 14.91
C LYS A 302 -20.68 -13.40 15.38
N LEU A 303 -20.08 -12.32 15.88
CA LEU A 303 -20.82 -11.14 16.33
C LEU A 303 -21.46 -10.36 15.18
N GLN A 304 -20.86 -10.41 13.99
CA GLN A 304 -21.37 -9.78 12.77
C GLN A 304 -22.72 -10.34 12.32
N GLU A 305 -22.98 -11.64 12.54
CA GLU A 305 -24.31 -12.25 12.30
C GLU A 305 -25.43 -11.58 13.09
N SER A 306 -25.08 -10.96 14.23
CA SER A 306 -26.01 -10.22 15.09
C SER A 306 -25.82 -8.70 15.04
N HIS A 307 -25.09 -8.18 14.05
CA HIS A 307 -24.77 -6.76 13.85
C HIS A 307 -24.10 -6.07 15.08
N LYS A 308 -23.36 -6.84 15.90
CA LYS A 308 -22.65 -6.33 17.09
C LYS A 308 -21.19 -5.97 16.82
N ALA A 309 -20.62 -6.47 15.73
CA ALA A 309 -19.27 -6.18 15.25
C ALA A 309 -19.27 -6.29 13.72
N PHE A 310 -18.28 -5.71 13.05
CA PHE A 310 -18.17 -5.81 11.59
C PHE A 310 -16.74 -6.09 11.15
N ILE A 311 -16.59 -6.93 10.13
CA ILE A 311 -15.35 -7.18 9.41
C ILE A 311 -15.56 -6.71 7.97
N LEU A 312 -14.78 -5.72 7.55
CA LEU A 312 -14.77 -5.19 6.19
C LEU A 312 -13.45 -5.58 5.52
N ASN A 313 -13.46 -6.71 4.80
CA ASN A 313 -12.24 -7.35 4.31
C ASN A 313 -12.26 -7.78 2.83
N PRO A 314 -12.54 -6.87 1.88
CA PRO A 314 -12.42 -7.20 0.47
C PRO A 314 -10.99 -7.64 0.12
N ALA A 315 -10.84 -8.69 -0.66
CA ALA A 315 -9.55 -9.10 -1.19
C ALA A 315 -9.12 -8.16 -2.30
N VAL A 316 -7.99 -7.46 -2.13
CA VAL A 316 -7.44 -6.55 -3.15
C VAL A 316 -6.34 -7.21 -4.00
N GLY A 317 -6.02 -8.47 -3.72
CA GLY A 317 -4.94 -9.21 -4.37
C GLY A 317 -3.55 -8.88 -3.80
N PRO A 318 -2.51 -9.66 -4.18
CA PRO A 318 -1.16 -9.47 -3.65
C PRO A 318 -0.54 -8.12 -4.06
N GLU A 319 0.40 -7.65 -3.24
CA GLU A 319 1.11 -6.38 -3.48
C GLU A 319 2.11 -6.47 -4.64
N GLY A 320 2.36 -5.35 -5.33
CA GLY A 320 3.36 -5.29 -6.41
C GLY A 320 4.77 -5.66 -5.93
N ILE A 321 5.08 -5.37 -4.68
CA ILE A 321 6.17 -5.99 -3.90
C ILE A 321 5.53 -6.74 -2.73
N SER A 322 5.77 -8.04 -2.61
CA SER A 322 5.14 -8.88 -1.59
C SER A 322 5.29 -8.32 -0.18
N GLY A 323 4.17 -8.24 0.54
CA GLY A 323 4.13 -7.74 1.91
C GLY A 323 4.17 -6.21 2.06
N SER A 324 4.19 -5.47 0.95
CA SER A 324 4.22 -4.00 0.91
C SER A 324 2.86 -3.36 1.18
N SER A 325 2.28 -3.64 2.36
CA SER A 325 0.90 -3.28 2.70
C SER A 325 0.60 -1.77 2.71
N TRP A 326 1.63 -0.93 2.64
CA TRP A 326 1.49 0.52 2.52
C TRP A 326 1.10 0.96 1.10
N MET A 327 1.26 0.10 0.10
CA MET A 327 0.86 0.32 -1.31
C MET A 327 -0.64 0.05 -1.50
N LYS A 328 -1.05 -1.09 -2.07
CA LYS A 328 -2.46 -1.37 -2.38
C LYS A 328 -3.32 -1.43 -1.13
N GLY A 329 -2.86 -2.11 -0.07
CA GLY A 329 -3.58 -2.20 1.20
C GLY A 329 -3.84 -0.82 1.81
N GLY A 330 -2.84 0.06 1.80
CA GLY A 330 -2.98 1.44 2.24
C GLY A 330 -3.96 2.25 1.36
N SER A 331 -3.85 2.12 0.05
CA SER A 331 -4.76 2.79 -0.90
C SER A 331 -6.20 2.32 -0.73
N ALA A 332 -6.43 1.02 -0.62
CA ALA A 332 -7.75 0.42 -0.41
C ALA A 332 -8.35 0.79 0.96
N THR A 333 -7.52 0.88 2.01
CA THR A 333 -7.95 1.36 3.34
C THR A 333 -8.51 2.77 3.25
N LYS A 334 -7.77 3.67 2.56
CA LYS A 334 -8.18 5.06 2.36
C LYS A 334 -9.52 5.12 1.60
N ILE A 335 -9.61 4.42 0.47
CA ILE A 335 -10.83 4.36 -0.36
C ILE A 335 -12.04 3.86 0.43
N LEU A 336 -11.90 2.74 1.15
CA LEU A 336 -12.98 2.12 1.90
C LEU A 336 -13.50 3.03 3.01
N LEU A 337 -12.59 3.54 3.85
CA LEU A 337 -12.96 4.32 5.02
C LEU A 337 -13.51 5.70 4.65
N GLU A 338 -12.94 6.36 3.64
CA GLU A 338 -13.47 7.64 3.18
C GLU A 338 -14.86 7.46 2.55
N THR A 339 -15.07 6.40 1.77
CA THR A 339 -16.39 6.10 1.19
C THR A 339 -17.41 5.82 2.28
N LEU A 340 -17.05 4.97 3.26
CA LEU A 340 -17.88 4.62 4.40
C LEU A 340 -18.27 5.86 5.22
N LEU A 341 -17.28 6.65 5.65
CA LEU A 341 -17.51 7.78 6.54
C LEU A 341 -18.20 8.95 5.83
N LEU A 342 -17.91 9.20 4.54
CA LEU A 342 -18.70 10.14 3.75
C LEU A 342 -20.16 9.71 3.66
N GLY A 343 -20.41 8.41 3.46
CA GLY A 343 -21.76 7.85 3.45
C GLY A 343 -22.51 8.08 4.77
N ALA A 344 -21.83 7.93 5.90
CA ALA A 344 -22.42 8.21 7.21
C ALA A 344 -22.76 9.71 7.40
N HIS A 345 -21.84 10.62 7.04
CA HIS A 345 -22.09 12.06 7.12
C HIS A 345 -23.22 12.54 6.20
N LYS A 346 -23.30 11.96 5.00
CA LYS A 346 -24.40 12.20 4.05
C LYS A 346 -25.74 11.86 4.67
N THR A 347 -25.83 10.68 5.27
CA THR A 347 -27.07 10.16 5.86
C THR A 347 -27.54 11.07 7.01
N VAL A 348 -26.63 11.51 7.87
CA VAL A 348 -26.95 12.43 8.99
C VAL A 348 -27.36 13.82 8.49
N SER A 349 -26.73 14.32 7.43
CA SER A 349 -26.96 15.67 6.94
C SER A 349 -28.23 15.79 6.09
N LYS A 350 -28.61 14.72 5.36
CA LYS A 350 -29.79 14.71 4.47
C LYS A 350 -31.01 14.01 5.05
N ASP A 351 -30.85 13.26 6.14
CA ASP A 351 -31.88 12.38 6.70
C ASP A 351 -32.45 11.41 5.65
N THR A 352 -31.56 10.84 4.83
CA THR A 352 -31.89 9.89 3.77
C THR A 352 -30.99 8.66 3.85
N ASP A 353 -31.58 7.48 3.71
CA ASP A 353 -30.83 6.22 3.66
C ASP A 353 -29.81 6.20 2.52
N ILE A 354 -28.65 5.59 2.79
CA ILE A 354 -27.63 5.36 1.77
C ILE A 354 -27.95 4.10 0.96
N SER A 355 -27.84 4.20 -0.37
CA SER A 355 -28.00 3.07 -1.28
C SER A 355 -26.65 2.56 -1.79
N GLU A 356 -26.62 1.31 -2.25
CA GLU A 356 -25.45 0.73 -2.94
C GLU A 356 -25.01 1.58 -4.13
N LYS A 357 -25.98 2.14 -4.87
CA LYS A 357 -25.70 3.05 -5.99
C LYS A 357 -24.87 4.26 -5.55
N CYS A 358 -25.18 4.85 -4.39
CA CYS A 358 -24.43 5.98 -3.86
C CYS A 358 -22.98 5.59 -3.51
N LEU A 359 -22.77 4.41 -2.91
CA LEU A 359 -21.42 3.92 -2.62
C LEU A 359 -20.62 3.68 -3.90
N LEU A 360 -21.24 3.05 -4.90
CA LEU A 360 -20.62 2.81 -6.21
C LEU A 360 -20.25 4.11 -6.93
N GLU A 361 -21.05 5.16 -6.83
CA GLU A 361 -20.73 6.48 -7.41
C GLU A 361 -19.47 7.10 -6.78
N ILE A 362 -19.32 6.99 -5.46
CA ILE A 362 -18.12 7.45 -4.75
C ILE A 362 -16.91 6.59 -5.14
N LEU A 363 -17.03 5.26 -5.09
CA LEU A 363 -15.93 4.35 -5.42
C LEU A 363 -15.42 4.54 -6.86
N ARG A 364 -16.34 4.72 -7.82
CA ARG A 364 -16.00 5.02 -9.23
C ARG A 364 -15.26 6.35 -9.38
N THR A 365 -15.35 7.27 -8.43
CA THR A 365 -14.53 8.49 -8.43
C THR A 365 -13.07 8.17 -8.14
N TYR A 366 -12.77 7.24 -7.23
CA TYR A 366 -11.42 6.77 -6.99
C TYR A 366 -10.85 5.97 -8.16
N GLU A 367 -11.69 5.17 -8.84
CA GLU A 367 -11.28 4.49 -10.07
C GLU A 367 -10.94 5.50 -11.20
N ARG A 368 -11.71 6.59 -11.33
CA ARG A 368 -11.36 7.70 -12.23
C ARG A 368 -10.06 8.39 -11.82
N ALA A 369 -9.84 8.56 -10.52
CA ALA A 369 -8.60 9.14 -10.00
C ALA A 369 -7.37 8.31 -10.39
N HIS A 370 -7.47 6.98 -10.42
CA HIS A 370 -6.40 6.11 -10.92
C HIS A 370 -6.06 6.43 -12.37
N LYS A 371 -7.08 6.50 -13.25
CA LYS A 371 -6.92 6.81 -14.68
C LYS A 371 -6.26 8.18 -14.88
N VAL A 372 -6.73 9.20 -14.15
CA VAL A 372 -6.20 10.58 -14.21
C VAL A 372 -4.75 10.64 -13.72
N THR A 373 -4.42 9.92 -12.65
CA THR A 373 -3.07 9.86 -12.08
C THR A 373 -2.08 9.24 -13.06
N TYR A 374 -2.38 8.04 -13.54
CA TYR A 374 -1.49 7.30 -14.44
C TYR A 374 -1.55 7.76 -15.91
N ALA A 375 -2.39 8.76 -16.24
CA ALA A 375 -2.19 9.52 -17.48
C ALA A 375 -0.83 10.26 -17.49
N GLN A 376 -0.25 10.51 -16.31
CA GLN A 376 1.07 11.13 -16.16
C GLN A 376 2.24 10.13 -16.11
N SER A 377 2.05 8.84 -16.46
CA SER A 377 3.07 7.78 -16.30
C SER A 377 4.47 8.14 -16.81
N LYS A 378 4.57 8.87 -17.94
CA LYS A 378 5.87 9.32 -18.47
C LYS A 378 6.61 10.25 -17.50
N LYS A 379 5.91 11.18 -16.87
CA LYS A 379 6.50 12.10 -15.88
C LYS A 379 6.80 11.40 -14.56
N ILE A 380 5.95 10.46 -14.16
CA ILE A 380 6.19 9.61 -12.97
C ILE A 380 7.49 8.81 -13.17
N ALA A 381 7.68 8.18 -14.33
CA ALA A 381 8.89 7.44 -14.66
C ALA A 381 10.15 8.34 -14.67
N ALA A 382 10.04 9.56 -15.19
CA ALA A 382 11.14 10.53 -15.19
C ALA A 382 11.54 10.95 -13.76
N LEU A 383 10.55 11.26 -12.91
CA LEU A 383 10.76 11.61 -11.50
C LEU A 383 11.37 10.43 -10.73
N MET A 384 10.85 9.21 -10.91
CA MET A 384 11.40 7.98 -10.33
C MET A 384 12.86 7.77 -10.72
N LYS A 385 13.21 7.95 -12.00
CA LYS A 385 14.60 7.84 -12.48
C LYS A 385 15.50 8.89 -11.82
N GLN A 386 15.02 10.13 -11.67
CA GLN A 386 15.75 11.19 -11.01
C GLN A 386 16.02 10.85 -9.54
N ALA A 387 14.97 10.46 -8.80
CA ALA A 387 15.09 10.02 -7.40
C ALA A 387 16.03 8.80 -7.26
N GLY A 388 15.89 7.79 -8.12
CA GLY A 388 16.77 6.62 -8.14
C GLY A 388 18.23 7.00 -8.38
N THR A 389 18.50 7.96 -9.27
CA THR A 389 19.85 8.48 -9.52
C THR A 389 20.43 9.15 -8.28
N SER A 390 19.66 10.00 -7.58
CA SER A 390 20.09 10.60 -6.30
C SER A 390 20.44 9.52 -5.27
N LEU A 391 19.55 8.54 -5.07
CA LEU A 391 19.77 7.46 -4.10
C LEU A 391 20.96 6.55 -4.44
N GLN A 392 21.23 6.28 -5.73
CA GLN A 392 22.40 5.54 -6.19
C GLN A 392 23.70 6.30 -5.91
N LYS A 393 23.67 7.64 -5.99
CA LYS A 393 24.79 8.53 -5.64
C LYS A 393 24.89 8.80 -4.13
N LYS A 394 24.13 8.09 -3.29
CA LYS A 394 24.05 8.27 -1.84
C LYS A 394 23.57 9.68 -1.42
N ALA A 395 22.89 10.39 -2.32
CA ALA A 395 22.21 11.65 -2.05
C ALA A 395 20.77 11.38 -1.55
N ARG A 396 20.06 12.45 -1.18
CA ARG A 396 18.75 12.38 -0.51
C ARG A 396 17.61 12.76 -1.43
N VAL A 397 16.40 12.34 -1.07
CA VAL A 397 15.14 12.72 -1.73
C VAL A 397 14.22 13.37 -0.70
N TYR A 398 13.84 14.62 -0.94
CA TYR A 398 12.94 15.39 -0.09
C TYR A 398 11.60 15.62 -0.77
N MET A 399 10.51 15.29 -0.09
CA MET A 399 9.14 15.47 -0.56
C MET A 399 8.48 16.55 0.29
N VAL A 400 8.25 17.72 -0.29
CA VAL A 400 7.75 18.91 0.41
C VAL A 400 6.30 19.13 -0.01
N GLY A 401 5.36 18.77 0.86
CA GLY A 401 3.92 18.78 0.55
C GLY A 401 3.15 19.82 1.36
N TRP A 402 2.19 20.49 0.73
CA TRP A 402 1.31 21.45 1.39
C TRP A 402 0.12 20.75 2.05
N HIS A 403 -0.17 21.16 3.28
CA HIS A 403 -1.29 20.69 4.08
C HIS A 403 -1.34 19.14 4.16
N THR A 404 -2.46 18.52 3.81
CA THR A 404 -2.58 17.05 3.89
C THR A 404 -1.73 16.31 2.86
N LEU A 405 -1.29 16.96 1.78
CA LEU A 405 -0.32 16.37 0.85
C LEU A 405 1.05 16.21 1.49
N GLY A 406 1.39 17.08 2.47
CA GLY A 406 2.55 16.93 3.34
C GLY A 406 2.49 15.70 4.23
N ILE A 407 1.30 15.36 4.75
CA ILE A 407 1.09 14.11 5.49
C ILE A 407 1.38 12.90 4.59
N ILE A 408 0.86 12.90 3.36
CA ILE A 408 1.13 11.83 2.38
C ILE A 408 2.64 11.71 2.08
N ALA A 409 3.35 12.83 1.96
CA ALA A 409 4.80 12.85 1.77
C ALA A 409 5.56 12.23 2.96
N ILE A 410 5.17 12.57 4.20
CA ILE A 410 5.75 12.00 5.42
C ILE A 410 5.52 10.49 5.48
N MET A 411 4.28 10.06 5.18
CA MET A 411 3.91 8.65 5.15
C MET A 411 4.77 7.82 4.20
N ASP A 412 5.06 8.34 3.00
CA ASP A 412 5.85 7.65 2.00
C ASP A 412 7.31 7.48 2.42
N GLY A 413 7.94 8.55 2.92
CA GLY A 413 9.33 8.51 3.38
C GLY A 413 9.53 7.57 4.57
N ALA A 414 8.61 7.55 5.52
CA ALA A 414 8.70 6.72 6.71
C ALA A 414 8.72 5.20 6.39
N GLU A 415 8.04 4.78 5.32
CA GLU A 415 7.96 3.37 4.91
C GLU A 415 9.18 2.89 4.13
N CYS A 416 10.02 3.80 3.62
CA CYS A 416 11.26 3.41 2.95
C CYS A 416 12.25 2.71 3.91
N ILE A 417 12.20 3.05 5.21
CA ILE A 417 13.11 2.53 6.24
C ILE A 417 12.92 1.02 6.47
N PRO A 418 11.73 0.53 6.89
CA PRO A 418 11.51 -0.89 7.13
C PRO A 418 11.51 -1.71 5.83
N THR A 419 11.05 -1.12 4.72
CA THR A 419 10.84 -1.81 3.44
C THR A 419 12.14 -2.08 2.68
N PHE A 420 13.03 -1.08 2.59
CA PHE A 420 14.24 -1.14 1.75
C PHE A 420 15.55 -1.06 2.53
N GLY A 421 15.48 -1.16 3.86
CA GLY A 421 16.63 -0.98 4.73
C GLY A 421 17.24 0.42 4.61
N ALA A 422 16.42 1.41 4.21
CA ALA A 422 16.89 2.77 3.96
C ALA A 422 17.35 3.44 5.26
N ASP A 423 18.23 4.42 5.13
CA ASP A 423 18.49 5.36 6.22
C ASP A 423 17.32 6.35 6.34
N TYR A 424 17.04 6.85 7.54
CA TYR A 424 15.92 7.80 7.72
C TYR A 424 16.11 9.11 6.95
N ASN A 425 17.35 9.43 6.54
CA ASN A 425 17.63 10.59 5.69
C ASN A 425 17.54 10.30 4.19
N ASP A 426 17.44 9.04 3.74
CA ASP A 426 17.42 8.71 2.30
C ASP A 426 16.22 9.32 1.59
N VAL A 427 15.03 9.19 2.20
CA VAL A 427 13.77 9.77 1.69
C VAL A 427 13.01 10.39 2.86
N ARG A 428 12.68 11.68 2.78
CA ARG A 428 11.98 12.40 3.85
C ARG A 428 10.84 13.26 3.34
N GLY A 429 9.69 13.18 3.99
CA GLY A 429 8.56 14.06 3.76
C GLY A 429 8.52 15.24 4.73
N PHE A 430 7.99 16.36 4.25
CA PHE A 430 7.78 17.59 5.03
C PHE A 430 6.38 18.15 4.77
N LEU A 431 5.78 18.70 5.82
CA LEU A 431 4.47 19.35 5.81
C LEU A 431 4.64 20.86 5.88
N ILE A 432 4.16 21.53 4.83
CA ILE A 432 4.08 22.99 4.74
C ILE A 432 2.66 23.45 5.06
N GLY A 433 2.54 24.49 5.89
CA GLY A 433 1.28 25.02 6.38
C GLY A 433 0.88 24.56 7.79
N ASP A 434 -0.32 24.98 8.20
CA ASP A 434 -0.81 24.81 9.57
C ASP A 434 -1.07 23.33 9.91
N HIS A 435 -0.51 22.91 11.04
CA HIS A 435 -0.60 21.58 11.63
C HIS A 435 -0.97 21.58 13.12
N SER A 436 -1.28 22.75 13.69
CA SER A 436 -1.56 22.95 15.12
C SER A 436 -2.73 22.13 15.67
N GLU A 437 -3.72 21.81 14.82
CA GLU A 437 -4.89 21.00 15.18
C GLU A 437 -4.84 19.56 14.64
N MET A 438 -3.68 19.10 14.12
CA MET A 438 -3.58 17.77 13.52
C MET A 438 -3.22 16.67 14.52
N PHE A 439 -2.31 16.97 15.44
CA PHE A 439 -1.68 15.97 16.31
C PHE A 439 -2.36 15.89 17.69
N ASN A 440 -2.48 14.68 18.23
CA ASN A 440 -2.99 14.46 19.59
C ASN A 440 -1.96 14.91 20.65
N LYS A 441 -0.66 14.72 20.38
CA LYS A 441 0.46 15.03 21.28
C LYS A 441 1.67 15.54 20.48
N GLU A 442 1.52 16.68 19.81
CA GLU A 442 2.60 17.26 18.99
C GLU A 442 3.91 17.48 19.77
N ALA A 443 3.81 17.78 21.07
CA ALA A 443 4.95 17.91 21.97
C ALA A 443 5.87 16.67 21.98
N ASP A 444 5.35 15.48 21.64
CA ASP A 444 6.13 14.25 21.54
C ASP A 444 7.06 14.21 20.32
N LEU A 445 6.92 15.13 19.37
CA LEU A 445 7.75 15.28 18.17
C LEU A 445 8.82 16.37 18.33
N ILE A 446 8.49 17.42 19.06
CA ILE A 446 9.35 18.59 19.24
C ILE A 446 10.61 18.21 20.05
N MET A 447 11.78 18.61 19.57
CA MET A 447 13.10 18.41 20.22
C MET A 447 13.54 16.95 20.48
N GLN A 448 12.94 15.93 19.83
CA GLN A 448 13.32 14.52 20.00
C GLN A 448 14.51 14.06 19.14
N GLY A 449 15.01 14.92 18.25
CA GLY A 449 16.13 14.64 17.35
C GLY A 449 15.82 14.87 15.87
N PRO A 450 16.85 14.89 15.01
CA PRO A 450 16.73 15.27 13.60
C PRO A 450 15.84 14.33 12.77
N GLN A 451 15.63 13.10 13.20
CA GLN A 451 14.75 12.13 12.55
C GLN A 451 13.26 12.46 12.69
N PHE A 452 12.89 13.25 13.70
CA PHE A 452 11.49 13.65 13.94
C PHE A 452 11.12 14.99 13.30
N ALA A 453 12.07 15.67 12.65
CA ALA A 453 11.79 16.88 11.88
C ALA A 453 10.81 16.60 10.72
N PHE A 454 9.73 17.38 10.63
CA PHE A 454 8.69 17.20 9.63
C PHE A 454 8.04 18.50 9.17
N SER A 455 8.24 19.61 9.90
CA SER A 455 7.56 20.87 9.65
C SER A 455 8.26 21.72 8.59
N GLN A 456 7.56 22.77 8.14
CA GLN A 456 8.15 23.84 7.31
C GLN A 456 9.38 24.47 7.97
N GLU A 457 9.32 24.73 9.27
CA GLU A 457 10.44 25.32 10.00
C GLU A 457 11.66 24.40 9.97
N ASP A 458 11.44 23.10 10.22
CA ASP A 458 12.50 22.10 10.17
C ASP A 458 13.16 22.04 8.79
N PHE A 459 12.34 22.05 7.72
CA PHE A 459 12.84 22.02 6.35
C PHE A 459 13.71 23.25 6.06
N VAL A 460 13.19 24.45 6.33
CA VAL A 460 13.88 25.71 5.99
C VAL A 460 15.13 25.93 6.85
N LYS A 461 15.09 25.60 8.14
CA LYS A 461 16.20 25.87 9.07
C LYS A 461 17.28 24.79 9.04
N THR A 462 16.89 23.53 8.83
CA THR A 462 17.81 22.39 8.99
C THR A 462 18.17 21.74 7.65
N ILE A 463 17.17 21.48 6.80
CA ILE A 463 17.38 20.72 5.57
C ILE A 463 17.91 21.61 4.44
N LEU A 464 17.21 22.71 4.15
CA LEU A 464 17.52 23.64 3.06
C LEU A 464 18.99 24.11 3.06
N PRO A 465 19.62 24.49 4.19
CA PRO A 465 21.02 24.89 4.20
C PRO A 465 22.00 23.75 3.89
N SER A 466 21.60 22.51 4.17
CA SER A 466 22.41 21.29 3.99
C SER A 466 22.24 20.60 2.63
N LEU A 467 21.32 21.10 1.79
CA LEU A 467 21.09 20.54 0.46
C LEU A 467 22.34 20.64 -0.42
N THR A 468 22.54 19.58 -1.20
CA THR A 468 23.58 19.44 -2.21
C THR A 468 22.98 19.36 -3.60
N GLU A 469 23.79 19.61 -4.63
CA GLU A 469 23.40 19.52 -6.05
C GLU A 469 22.92 18.12 -6.49
N LEU A 470 23.21 17.08 -5.70
CA LEU A 470 22.82 15.70 -5.99
C LEU A 470 21.46 15.34 -5.37
N ASP A 471 20.96 16.14 -4.43
CA ASP A 471 19.69 15.90 -3.76
C ASP A 471 18.52 16.22 -4.70
N THR A 472 17.46 15.41 -4.65
CA THR A 472 16.22 15.65 -5.38
C THR A 472 15.17 16.24 -4.43
N VAL A 473 14.50 17.32 -4.84
CA VAL A 473 13.39 17.91 -4.09
C VAL A 473 12.12 17.90 -4.94
N LEU A 474 11.06 17.28 -4.42
CA LEU A 474 9.74 17.22 -5.02
C LEU A 474 8.76 18.09 -4.23
N PHE A 475 8.19 19.09 -4.89
CA PHE A 475 7.13 19.92 -4.32
C PHE A 475 5.76 19.34 -4.66
N VAL A 476 4.86 19.25 -3.70
CA VAL A 476 3.50 18.72 -3.88
C VAL A 476 2.48 19.71 -3.35
N PHE A 477 1.68 20.30 -4.22
CA PHE A 477 0.75 21.37 -3.87
C PHE A 477 -0.50 21.38 -4.76
N THR A 478 -1.47 22.20 -4.42
CA THR A 478 -2.66 22.51 -5.19
C THR A 478 -2.62 23.95 -5.67
N LEU A 479 -3.37 24.28 -6.73
CA LEU A 479 -3.50 25.68 -7.17
C LEU A 479 -4.35 26.53 -6.23
N ASP A 480 -4.90 25.92 -5.17
CA ASP A 480 -5.64 26.60 -4.10
C ASP A 480 -4.72 27.01 -2.93
N ASP A 481 -3.45 26.56 -2.91
CA ASP A 481 -2.47 26.89 -1.87
C ASP A 481 -1.86 28.30 -2.07
N ASP A 482 -1.08 28.79 -1.10
CA ASP A 482 -0.31 30.03 -1.25
C ASP A 482 0.84 29.82 -2.26
N LEU A 483 0.55 30.11 -3.53
CA LEU A 483 1.51 29.98 -4.62
C LEU A 483 2.70 30.93 -4.50
N THR A 484 2.59 32.02 -3.73
CA THR A 484 3.71 32.93 -3.47
C THR A 484 4.71 32.28 -2.52
N GLU A 485 4.22 31.58 -1.49
CA GLU A 485 5.05 30.79 -0.59
C GLU A 485 5.74 29.64 -1.33
N VAL A 486 5.00 28.92 -2.18
CA VAL A 486 5.55 27.87 -3.05
C VAL A 486 6.68 28.44 -3.91
N GLU A 487 6.43 29.55 -4.61
CA GLU A 487 7.42 30.19 -5.49
C GLU A 487 8.68 30.58 -4.72
N LYS A 488 8.52 31.22 -3.56
CA LYS A 488 9.65 31.63 -2.70
C LYS A 488 10.51 30.45 -2.27
N LEU A 489 9.89 29.37 -1.80
CA LEU A 489 10.63 28.20 -1.31
C LEU A 489 11.34 27.47 -2.46
N VAL A 490 10.71 27.39 -3.64
CA VAL A 490 11.31 26.78 -4.83
C VAL A 490 12.54 27.54 -5.30
N VAL A 491 12.50 28.88 -5.28
CA VAL A 491 13.67 29.71 -5.62
C VAL A 491 14.84 29.41 -4.68
N GLN A 492 14.59 29.36 -3.37
CA GLN A 492 15.63 29.05 -2.38
C GLN A 492 16.23 27.64 -2.57
N VAL A 493 15.40 26.64 -2.86
CA VAL A 493 15.89 25.27 -3.12
C VAL A 493 16.72 25.21 -4.41
N LYS A 494 16.32 25.96 -5.45
CA LYS A 494 17.05 26.00 -6.72
C LYS A 494 18.44 26.62 -6.64
N GLU A 495 18.71 27.44 -5.62
CA GLU A 495 20.06 27.91 -5.32
C GLU A 495 20.98 26.78 -4.84
N LYS A 496 20.41 25.66 -4.37
CA LYS A 496 21.15 24.51 -3.83
C LYS A 496 21.20 23.32 -4.77
N THR A 497 20.11 23.04 -5.47
CA THR A 497 20.00 21.89 -6.38
C THR A 497 19.16 22.22 -7.61
N SER A 498 19.60 21.71 -8.77
CA SER A 498 18.82 21.79 -10.00
C SER A 498 17.80 20.65 -10.14
N ASN A 499 17.90 19.61 -9.31
CA ASN A 499 17.04 18.41 -9.33
C ASN A 499 15.70 18.68 -8.62
N VAL A 500 14.97 19.68 -9.11
CA VAL A 500 13.71 20.16 -8.54
C VAL A 500 12.55 19.75 -9.44
N GLN A 501 11.55 19.09 -8.86
CA GLN A 501 10.31 18.66 -9.54
C GLN A 501 9.09 19.12 -8.78
N ALA A 502 7.94 19.14 -9.45
CA ALA A 502 6.66 19.44 -8.81
C ALA A 502 5.53 18.55 -9.31
N LEU A 503 4.65 18.19 -8.38
CA LEU A 503 3.32 17.65 -8.58
C LEU A 503 2.31 18.73 -8.17
N SER A 504 1.56 19.26 -9.13
CA SER A 504 0.51 20.24 -8.87
C SER A 504 -0.87 19.66 -9.18
N HIS A 505 -1.80 19.79 -8.25
CA HIS A 505 -3.21 19.49 -8.50
C HIS A 505 -3.99 20.75 -8.82
N ALA A 506 -4.80 20.69 -9.88
CA ALA A 506 -5.64 21.79 -10.33
C ALA A 506 -7.06 21.28 -10.56
N THR A 507 -8.07 22.09 -10.31
CA THR A 507 -9.44 21.85 -10.79
C THR A 507 -9.61 22.50 -12.16
N VAL A 508 -10.40 21.89 -13.05
CA VAL A 508 -10.70 22.44 -14.39
C VAL A 508 -11.09 23.92 -14.28
N GLY A 509 -10.42 24.76 -15.08
CA GLY A 509 -10.56 26.22 -15.07
C GLY A 509 -9.41 26.94 -14.35
N GLN A 510 -8.63 26.25 -13.54
CA GLN A 510 -7.41 26.79 -12.93
C GLN A 510 -6.20 26.57 -13.82
N TYR A 511 -5.27 27.52 -13.83
CA TYR A 511 -4.05 27.45 -14.62
C TYR A 511 -2.84 27.80 -13.78
N LEU A 512 -1.78 26.99 -13.90
CA LEU A 512 -0.52 27.25 -13.21
C LEU A 512 0.07 28.62 -13.66
N PRO A 513 0.44 29.51 -12.72
CA PRO A 513 1.05 30.80 -13.02
C PRO A 513 2.29 30.70 -13.90
N ALA A 514 2.52 31.73 -14.73
CA ALA A 514 3.66 31.77 -15.63
C ALA A 514 5.01 31.77 -14.88
N SER A 515 5.06 32.35 -13.68
CA SER A 515 6.25 32.33 -12.82
C SER A 515 6.62 30.90 -12.42
N LEU A 516 5.68 30.15 -11.86
CA LEU A 516 5.88 28.74 -11.49
C LEU A 516 6.15 27.84 -12.71
N LYS A 517 5.53 28.09 -13.86
CA LYS A 517 5.86 27.37 -15.11
C LYS A 517 7.33 27.53 -15.52
N LYS A 518 7.90 28.73 -15.35
CA LYS A 518 9.34 28.98 -15.61
C LYS A 518 10.23 28.24 -14.63
N LEU A 519 9.80 28.12 -13.37
CA LEU A 519 10.52 27.37 -12.34
C LEU A 519 10.41 25.84 -12.57
N PHE A 520 9.31 25.34 -13.11
CA PHE A 520 9.12 23.91 -13.33
C PHE A 520 8.88 23.59 -14.82
N PRO A 521 9.95 23.49 -15.64
CA PRO A 521 9.80 23.22 -17.07
C PRO A 521 9.14 21.86 -17.36
N CYS A 522 9.26 20.89 -16.45
CA CYS A 522 8.68 19.56 -16.57
C CYS A 522 7.65 19.24 -15.47
N ILE A 523 6.82 20.21 -15.06
CA ILE A 523 5.84 19.99 -13.99
C ILE A 523 4.83 18.88 -14.29
N MET A 524 4.52 18.06 -13.29
CA MET A 524 3.42 17.11 -13.32
C MET A 524 2.14 17.82 -12.84
N SER A 525 1.37 18.36 -13.79
CA SER A 525 0.08 19.01 -13.49
C SER A 525 -1.06 18.03 -13.72
N ILE A 526 -1.81 17.72 -12.67
CA ILE A 526 -3.00 16.88 -12.71
C ILE A 526 -4.24 17.77 -12.67
N MET A 527 -5.05 17.68 -13.71
CA MET A 527 -6.29 18.43 -13.85
C MET A 527 -7.48 17.55 -13.45
N TRP A 528 -8.25 18.01 -12.48
CA TRP A 528 -9.39 17.29 -11.93
C TRP A 528 -10.70 17.87 -12.44
N PRO A 529 -11.63 17.04 -12.93
CA PRO A 529 -12.96 17.51 -13.30
C PRO A 529 -13.68 18.11 -12.09
N ILE A 530 -14.60 19.04 -12.36
CA ILE A 530 -15.49 19.57 -11.32
C ILE A 530 -16.48 18.46 -10.94
N LEU A 531 -16.57 18.15 -9.65
CA LEU A 531 -17.57 17.22 -9.13
C LEU A 531 -18.82 18.02 -8.76
N PHE A 532 -19.92 17.78 -9.48
CA PHE A 532 -21.25 18.34 -9.16
C PHE A 532 -21.99 17.50 -8.10
N LEU A 533 -21.23 16.89 -7.19
CA LEU A 533 -21.75 16.33 -5.95
C LEU A 533 -21.84 17.49 -4.98
N GLU A 534 -22.94 17.64 -4.23
CA GLU A 534 -23.23 18.80 -3.36
C GLU A 534 -22.12 19.11 -2.34
N TYR A 535 -22.36 18.94 -1.04
CA TYR A 535 -21.36 19.26 -0.01
C TYR A 535 -20.16 18.29 -0.05
N GLU A 536 -20.41 17.02 -0.38
CA GLU A 536 -19.40 15.96 -0.49
C GLU A 536 -18.38 16.19 -1.61
N GLY A 537 -18.74 16.93 -2.66
CA GLY A 537 -17.91 17.11 -3.86
C GLY A 537 -16.55 17.71 -3.53
N ASN A 538 -16.50 18.69 -2.63
CA ASN A 538 -15.26 19.33 -2.20
C ASN A 538 -14.34 18.36 -1.43
N PHE A 539 -14.89 17.46 -0.62
CA PHE A 539 -14.11 16.48 0.13
C PHE A 539 -13.60 15.36 -0.76
N ILE A 540 -14.44 14.84 -1.64
CA ILE A 540 -14.04 13.85 -2.63
C ILE A 540 -12.93 14.44 -3.53
N GLN A 541 -13.03 15.73 -3.88
CA GLN A 541 -12.00 16.45 -4.62
C GLN A 541 -10.65 16.47 -3.89
N LYS A 542 -10.66 16.63 -2.57
CA LYS A 542 -9.46 16.56 -1.73
C LYS A 542 -8.93 15.12 -1.64
N PHE A 543 -9.80 14.15 -1.41
CA PHE A 543 -9.45 12.75 -1.22
C PHE A 543 -8.81 12.12 -2.47
N GLN A 544 -9.29 12.47 -3.67
CA GLN A 544 -8.66 12.04 -4.92
C GLN A 544 -7.27 12.66 -5.12
N ARG A 545 -7.04 13.92 -4.70
CA ARG A 545 -5.72 14.57 -4.77
C ARG A 545 -4.72 13.87 -3.85
N GLU A 546 -5.14 13.55 -2.62
CA GLU A 546 -4.34 12.80 -1.65
C GLU A 546 -4.03 11.38 -2.13
N LEU A 547 -5.01 10.65 -2.66
CA LEU A 547 -4.81 9.30 -3.18
C LEU A 547 -3.94 9.28 -4.44
N SER A 548 -4.12 10.25 -5.33
CA SER A 548 -3.26 10.47 -6.50
C SER A 548 -1.82 10.73 -6.12
N THR A 549 -1.61 11.66 -5.16
CA THR A 549 -0.28 11.91 -4.58
C THR A 549 0.30 10.62 -4.02
N LYS A 550 -0.46 9.88 -3.22
CA LYS A 550 -0.02 8.61 -2.63
C LYS A 550 0.45 7.62 -3.70
N TRP A 551 -0.34 7.38 -4.74
CA TRP A 551 0.06 6.49 -5.84
C TRP A 551 1.35 6.93 -6.53
N ILE A 552 1.51 8.24 -6.78
CA ILE A 552 2.71 8.79 -7.40
C ILE A 552 3.92 8.61 -6.49
N LEU A 553 3.83 9.02 -5.23
CA LEU A 553 4.94 8.92 -4.29
C LEU A 553 5.32 7.46 -4.07
N ASN A 554 4.34 6.58 -3.82
CA ASN A 554 4.59 5.15 -3.60
C ASN A 554 5.28 4.52 -4.81
N THR A 555 4.84 4.88 -6.03
CA THR A 555 5.47 4.42 -7.26
C THR A 555 6.91 4.95 -7.38
N VAL A 556 7.12 6.23 -7.12
CA VAL A 556 8.43 6.90 -7.25
C VAL A 556 9.44 6.36 -6.24
N SER A 557 9.11 6.30 -4.95
CA SER A 557 10.02 5.86 -3.91
C SER A 557 10.28 4.36 -4.01
N THR A 558 9.26 3.54 -4.30
CA THR A 558 9.44 2.11 -4.58
C THR A 558 10.37 1.91 -5.77
N GLY A 559 10.04 2.51 -6.92
CA GLY A 559 10.83 2.34 -8.13
C GLY A 559 12.26 2.87 -7.98
N ALA A 560 12.48 3.96 -7.25
CA ALA A 560 13.82 4.47 -6.96
C ALA A 560 14.67 3.45 -6.18
N HIS A 561 14.08 2.72 -5.21
CA HIS A 561 14.78 1.66 -4.49
C HIS A 561 14.93 0.38 -5.31
N VAL A 562 13.99 0.07 -6.21
CA VAL A 562 14.15 -1.00 -7.21
C VAL A 562 15.37 -0.73 -8.09
N LEU A 563 15.51 0.49 -8.61
CA LEU A 563 16.67 0.91 -9.41
C LEU A 563 17.99 0.87 -8.61
N LYS A 564 17.93 1.02 -7.28
CA LYS A 564 19.08 0.85 -6.37
C LYS A 564 19.43 -0.63 -6.09
N GLY A 565 18.66 -1.58 -6.63
CA GLY A 565 18.89 -3.02 -6.46
C GLY A 565 18.60 -3.52 -5.05
N LYS A 566 17.56 -2.96 -4.41
CA LYS A 566 17.11 -3.31 -3.04
C LYS A 566 16.10 -4.46 -2.96
N ILE A 567 15.61 -4.92 -4.11
CA ILE A 567 14.66 -6.03 -4.20
C ILE A 567 15.22 -7.16 -5.06
N LEU A 568 14.62 -8.35 -4.94
CA LEU A 568 14.86 -9.49 -5.83
C LEU A 568 13.50 -10.02 -6.29
N HIS A 569 13.30 -10.15 -7.60
CA HIS A 569 11.99 -10.33 -8.22
C HIS A 569 10.99 -9.25 -7.75
N ASN A 570 10.06 -9.61 -6.88
CA ASN A 570 9.14 -8.70 -6.19
C ASN A 570 9.17 -8.87 -4.67
N TYR A 571 10.32 -9.26 -4.10
CA TYR A 571 10.51 -9.45 -2.66
C TYR A 571 11.50 -8.45 -2.06
N MET A 572 11.21 -7.98 -0.85
CA MET A 572 12.01 -7.04 -0.06
C MET A 572 13.23 -7.73 0.58
N VAL A 573 14.26 -8.02 -0.20
CA VAL A 573 15.44 -8.74 0.31
C VAL A 573 16.33 -7.91 1.23
N ASP A 574 16.12 -6.61 1.37
CA ASP A 574 16.82 -5.73 2.32
C ASP A 574 15.88 -5.14 3.40
N LEU A 575 14.78 -5.84 3.72
CA LEU A 575 13.88 -5.40 4.80
C LEU A 575 14.59 -5.35 6.16
N ARG A 576 14.11 -4.46 7.05
CA ARG A 576 14.50 -4.47 8.46
C ARG A 576 13.56 -5.35 9.26
N ILE A 577 14.10 -6.17 10.15
CA ILE A 577 13.32 -7.06 11.01
C ILE A 577 12.97 -6.28 12.28
N SER A 578 11.86 -5.55 12.24
CA SER A 578 11.46 -4.62 13.30
C SER A 578 10.14 -4.97 13.98
N ASN A 579 9.48 -6.06 13.59
CA ASN A 579 8.33 -6.66 14.28
C ASN A 579 8.22 -8.16 13.91
N SER A 580 7.28 -8.86 14.56
CA SER A 580 7.04 -10.29 14.37
C SER A 580 6.61 -10.64 12.95
N LYS A 581 5.81 -9.78 12.31
CA LYS A 581 5.40 -9.91 10.90
C LYS A 581 6.63 -9.92 9.96
N LEU A 582 7.55 -8.99 10.14
CA LEU A 582 8.76 -8.86 9.32
C LEU A 582 9.78 -9.96 9.63
N PHE A 583 9.82 -10.46 10.87
CA PHE A 583 10.62 -11.65 11.23
C PHE A 583 10.17 -12.88 10.43
N TRP A 584 8.88 -13.21 10.44
CA TRP A 584 8.35 -14.35 9.69
C TRP A 584 8.44 -14.16 8.18
N ARG A 585 8.32 -12.92 7.70
CA ARG A 585 8.57 -12.58 6.29
C ARG A 585 10.03 -12.84 5.90
N ALA A 586 10.99 -12.47 6.74
CA ALA A 586 12.40 -12.76 6.50
C ALA A 586 12.64 -14.28 6.36
N VAL A 587 12.10 -15.09 7.28
CA VAL A 587 12.18 -16.56 7.18
C VAL A 587 11.56 -17.07 5.89
N SER A 588 10.38 -16.56 5.50
CA SER A 588 9.69 -16.94 4.26
C SER A 588 10.51 -16.61 3.00
N ILE A 589 11.17 -15.45 2.97
CA ILE A 589 12.07 -15.04 1.88
C ILE A 589 13.26 -16.01 1.79
N LEU A 590 13.86 -16.38 2.92
CA LEU A 590 14.95 -17.36 2.94
C LEU A 590 14.49 -18.73 2.41
N GLN A 591 13.33 -19.23 2.85
CA GLN A 591 12.78 -20.50 2.35
C GLN A 591 12.55 -20.44 0.84
N ARG A 592 11.96 -19.34 0.35
CA ARG A 592 11.65 -19.13 -1.07
C ARG A 592 12.89 -19.23 -1.96
N PHE A 593 13.96 -18.51 -1.60
CA PHE A 593 15.14 -18.39 -2.46
C PHE A 593 16.17 -19.50 -2.28
N THR A 594 16.20 -20.14 -1.12
CA THR A 594 17.15 -21.23 -0.85
C THR A 594 16.57 -22.61 -1.16
N GLY A 595 15.25 -22.80 -0.92
CA GLY A 595 14.58 -24.09 -0.90
C GLY A 595 14.81 -24.90 0.37
N HIS A 596 15.39 -24.32 1.42
CA HIS A 596 15.58 -24.99 2.71
C HIS A 596 14.29 -25.00 3.55
N SER A 597 14.25 -25.89 4.55
CA SER A 597 13.18 -25.97 5.53
C SER A 597 13.10 -24.72 6.40
N GLN A 598 11.92 -24.45 6.96
CA GLN A 598 11.70 -23.32 7.87
C GLN A 598 12.70 -23.32 9.03
N ALA A 599 12.96 -24.49 9.63
CA ALA A 599 13.91 -24.65 10.73
C ALA A 599 15.33 -24.24 10.32
N ARG A 600 15.79 -24.66 9.14
CA ARG A 600 17.13 -24.29 8.65
C ARG A 600 17.23 -22.81 8.30
N CYS A 601 16.17 -22.23 7.74
CA CYS A 601 16.10 -20.79 7.46
C CYS A 601 16.07 -19.95 8.73
N LEU A 602 15.31 -20.38 9.75
CA LEU A 602 15.28 -19.76 11.06
C LEU A 602 16.67 -19.79 11.72
N GLU A 603 17.33 -20.95 11.72
CA GLU A 603 18.70 -21.09 12.23
C GLU A 603 19.67 -20.14 11.51
N GLY A 604 19.65 -20.10 10.17
CA GLY A 604 20.52 -19.19 9.39
C GLY A 604 20.22 -17.70 9.63
N LEU A 605 18.95 -17.36 9.87
CA LEU A 605 18.54 -16.01 10.23
C LEU A 605 19.08 -15.62 11.61
N LEU A 606 18.87 -16.47 12.62
CA LEU A 606 19.36 -16.25 13.98
C LEU A 606 20.90 -16.15 14.01
N GLN A 607 21.62 -16.97 13.23
CA GLN A 607 23.08 -16.89 13.12
C GLN A 607 23.52 -15.49 12.68
N THR A 608 22.78 -14.88 11.76
CA THR A 608 23.08 -13.52 11.29
C THR A 608 22.68 -12.45 12.32
N ILE A 609 21.57 -12.65 13.04
CA ILE A 609 21.10 -11.74 14.09
C ILE A 609 22.06 -11.72 15.27
N TYR A 610 22.65 -12.86 15.65
CA TYR A 610 23.52 -12.98 16.82
C TYR A 610 25.02 -12.97 16.51
N ASP A 611 25.43 -12.96 15.23
CA ASP A 611 26.87 -12.90 14.86
C ASP A 611 27.62 -11.80 15.63
N PRO A 612 28.80 -12.11 16.24
CA PRO A 612 29.58 -13.36 16.14
C PRO A 612 29.29 -14.44 17.19
N GLU A 613 28.19 -14.34 17.95
CA GLU A 613 27.85 -15.30 19.00
C GLU A 613 27.47 -16.68 18.44
N VAL A 614 27.88 -17.76 19.13
CA VAL A 614 27.43 -19.11 18.82
C VAL A 614 26.00 -19.28 19.33
N LEU A 615 25.09 -19.73 18.48
CA LEU A 615 23.70 -19.98 18.87
C LEU A 615 23.62 -21.08 19.94
N SER A 616 23.32 -20.66 21.16
CA SER A 616 22.99 -21.54 22.29
C SER A 616 21.51 -21.97 22.24
N ASP A 617 21.16 -23.00 23.00
CA ASP A 617 19.76 -23.41 23.14
C ASP A 617 18.92 -22.34 23.85
N ASP A 618 19.53 -21.53 24.71
CA ASP A 618 18.87 -20.37 25.33
C ASP A 618 18.44 -19.35 24.27
N ILE A 619 19.31 -19.07 23.29
CA ILE A 619 18.96 -18.19 22.18
C ILE A 619 17.82 -18.82 21.37
N ARG A 620 17.92 -20.10 20.99
CA ARG A 620 16.88 -20.76 20.17
C ARG A 620 15.50 -20.79 20.81
N ASN A 621 15.44 -20.89 22.14
CA ASN A 621 14.20 -20.98 22.90
C ASN A 621 13.68 -19.63 23.42
N THR A 622 14.36 -18.54 23.08
CA THR A 622 13.95 -17.20 23.48
C THR A 622 12.75 -16.70 22.66
N GLU A 623 11.96 -15.80 23.24
CA GLU A 623 10.86 -15.12 22.57
C GLU A 623 11.30 -14.31 21.34
N ILE A 624 10.45 -14.26 20.32
CA ILE A 624 10.73 -13.61 19.03
C ILE A 624 10.97 -12.12 19.23
N SER A 625 10.26 -11.49 20.18
CA SER A 625 10.48 -10.08 20.54
C SER A 625 11.95 -9.76 20.86
N LYS A 626 12.69 -10.66 21.51
CA LYS A 626 14.11 -10.42 21.83
C LYS A 626 15.00 -10.54 20.59
N HIS A 627 14.68 -11.46 19.68
CA HIS A 627 15.37 -11.53 18.37
C HIS A 627 15.15 -10.25 17.56
N ILE A 628 13.91 -9.74 17.54
CA ILE A 628 13.55 -8.51 16.84
C ILE A 628 14.29 -7.31 17.43
N ALA A 629 14.37 -7.20 18.76
CA ALA A 629 15.06 -6.10 19.42
C ALA A 629 16.52 -5.98 18.96
N ILE A 630 17.23 -7.11 18.86
CA ILE A 630 18.62 -7.16 18.37
C ILE A 630 18.67 -6.90 16.86
N ALA A 631 17.76 -7.51 16.08
CA ALA A 631 17.75 -7.40 14.63
C ALA A 631 17.43 -5.98 14.13
N THR A 632 16.65 -5.20 14.87
CA THR A 632 16.21 -3.85 14.51
C THR A 632 17.40 -2.88 14.32
N GLU A 633 18.46 -3.06 15.09
CA GLU A 633 19.67 -2.23 15.02
C GLU A 633 20.63 -2.68 13.92
N LYS A 634 20.46 -3.90 13.39
CA LYS A 634 21.33 -4.48 12.37
C LYS A 634 20.86 -4.10 10.95
N LYS A 635 21.83 -3.91 10.05
CA LYS A 635 21.59 -3.66 8.62
C LYS A 635 21.87 -4.93 7.82
N LYS A 636 21.19 -5.09 6.68
CA LYS A 636 21.43 -6.19 5.73
C LYS A 636 21.36 -7.59 6.38
N VAL A 637 20.48 -7.81 7.36
CA VAL A 637 20.32 -9.12 8.03
C VAL A 637 19.84 -10.19 7.05
N VAL A 638 18.70 -9.96 6.39
CA VAL A 638 18.11 -10.90 5.42
C VAL A 638 19.04 -11.26 4.26
N PRO A 639 19.67 -10.30 3.55
CA PRO A 639 20.53 -10.66 2.42
C PRO A 639 21.81 -11.36 2.88
N THR A 640 22.33 -11.06 4.08
CA THR A 640 23.48 -11.78 4.66
C THR A 640 23.11 -13.23 4.96
N ALA A 641 21.98 -13.47 5.65
CA ALA A 641 21.48 -14.82 5.93
C ALA A 641 21.22 -15.61 4.63
N LEU A 642 20.67 -14.95 3.61
CA LEU A 642 20.43 -15.56 2.30
C LEU A 642 21.73 -16.01 1.63
N LEU A 643 22.76 -15.18 1.61
CA LEU A 643 24.06 -15.55 1.04
C LEU A 643 24.75 -16.67 1.83
N CYS A 644 24.66 -16.64 3.16
CA CYS A 644 25.17 -17.72 4.02
C CYS A 644 24.53 -19.05 3.64
N LEU A 645 23.20 -19.09 3.51
CA LEU A 645 22.48 -20.30 3.14
C LEU A 645 22.76 -20.74 1.70
N LEU A 646 22.82 -19.82 0.74
CA LEU A 646 23.07 -20.15 -0.68
C LEU A 646 24.48 -20.69 -0.94
N ARG A 647 25.48 -20.18 -0.21
CA ARG A 647 26.90 -20.48 -0.47
C ARG A 647 27.56 -21.31 0.62
N ASN A 648 26.86 -21.60 1.71
CA ASN A 648 27.40 -22.26 2.90
C ASN A 648 28.70 -21.59 3.37
N CYS A 649 28.65 -20.27 3.52
CA CYS A 649 29.76 -19.41 3.90
C CYS A 649 29.51 -18.76 5.27
N SER A 650 30.55 -18.17 5.87
CA SER A 650 30.38 -17.44 7.13
C SER A 650 29.61 -16.13 6.94
N VAL A 651 29.12 -15.55 8.05
CA VAL A 651 28.46 -14.24 8.07
C VAL A 651 29.41 -13.15 7.56
N GLN A 652 30.68 -13.21 7.94
CA GLN A 652 31.71 -12.26 7.51
C GLN A 652 31.99 -12.38 6.00
N GLU A 653 32.06 -13.60 5.45
CA GLU A 653 32.22 -13.83 4.01
C GLU A 653 31.01 -13.33 3.22
N ALA A 654 29.79 -13.52 3.74
CA ALA A 654 28.57 -13.01 3.13
C ALA A 654 28.52 -11.47 3.14
N GLN A 655 28.87 -10.83 4.25
CA GLN A 655 28.95 -9.36 4.37
C GLN A 655 30.00 -8.78 3.41
N LEU A 656 31.19 -9.39 3.33
CA LEU A 656 32.22 -8.98 2.38
C LEU A 656 31.72 -9.04 0.93
N ARG A 657 30.98 -10.08 0.55
CA ARG A 657 30.35 -10.17 -0.77
C ARG A 657 29.32 -9.06 -1.00
N LEU A 658 28.50 -8.73 0.00
CA LEU A 658 27.53 -7.63 -0.12
C LEU A 658 28.22 -6.28 -0.28
N ASP A 659 29.33 -6.04 0.41
CA ASP A 659 30.02 -4.75 0.40
C ASP A 659 30.86 -4.54 -0.87
N THR A 660 31.35 -5.64 -1.46
CA THR A 660 32.09 -5.62 -2.74
C THR A 660 31.17 -5.61 -3.97
N SER A 661 29.88 -5.89 -3.80
CA SER A 661 28.91 -5.94 -4.91
C SER A 661 28.30 -4.57 -5.20
N PRO A 662 27.95 -4.26 -6.46
CA PRO A 662 27.36 -2.97 -6.82
C PRO A 662 25.95 -2.75 -6.22
N SER A 663 25.24 -3.83 -5.90
CA SER A 663 23.96 -3.81 -5.19
C SER A 663 23.71 -5.13 -4.47
N ILE A 664 22.73 -5.14 -3.57
CA ILE A 664 22.29 -6.34 -2.86
C ILE A 664 21.76 -7.38 -3.85
N ARG A 665 20.93 -6.95 -4.81
CA ARG A 665 20.45 -7.82 -5.89
C ARG A 665 21.60 -8.48 -6.65
N ALA A 666 22.62 -7.72 -7.05
CA ALA A 666 23.77 -8.28 -7.78
C ALA A 666 24.56 -9.32 -6.95
N ALA A 667 24.71 -9.10 -5.65
CA ALA A 667 25.36 -10.06 -4.75
C ALA A 667 24.59 -11.39 -4.69
N ILE A 668 23.26 -11.31 -4.62
CA ILE A 668 22.39 -12.49 -4.54
C ILE A 668 22.32 -13.21 -5.89
N GLU A 669 22.11 -12.50 -7.01
CA GLU A 669 22.06 -13.08 -8.35
C GLU A 669 23.35 -13.81 -8.72
N SER A 670 24.50 -13.22 -8.43
CA SER A 670 25.80 -13.86 -8.66
C SER A 670 25.96 -15.14 -7.83
N SER A 671 25.38 -15.18 -6.63
CA SER A 671 25.42 -16.35 -5.76
C SER A 671 24.44 -17.45 -6.17
N LEU A 672 23.27 -17.08 -6.72
CA LEU A 672 22.29 -18.03 -7.28
C LEU A 672 22.81 -18.75 -8.53
N ASN A 673 23.63 -18.06 -9.34
CA ASN A 673 24.12 -18.56 -10.62
C ASN A 673 25.50 -19.25 -10.55
N ALA A 674 26.19 -19.21 -9.40
CA ALA A 674 27.54 -19.75 -9.27
C ALA A 674 27.59 -21.30 -9.32
N PRO A 675 28.60 -21.89 -9.99
CA PRO A 675 28.82 -23.34 -9.93
C PRO A 675 29.21 -23.76 -8.50
N GLY A 676 28.58 -24.82 -7.98
CA GLY A 676 28.82 -25.32 -6.62
C GLY A 676 27.61 -25.36 -5.68
N ARG A 677 26.38 -25.13 -6.16
CA ARG A 677 25.14 -25.39 -5.38
C ARG A 677 25.08 -26.88 -5.01
N LYS A 678 25.62 -27.26 -3.85
CA LYS A 678 25.40 -28.59 -3.28
C LYS A 678 23.92 -28.62 -2.88
N ARG A 679 23.10 -29.31 -3.67
CA ARG A 679 21.69 -29.58 -3.33
C ARG A 679 21.69 -30.31 -1.98
N GLY A 680 21.21 -29.64 -0.94
CA GLY A 680 20.94 -30.28 0.34
C GLY A 680 19.82 -31.28 0.14
N ALA A 681 20.17 -32.53 -0.11
CA ALA A 681 19.30 -33.64 0.23
C ALA A 681 19.44 -33.80 1.75
N ASP A 682 18.39 -33.45 2.49
CA ASP A 682 18.23 -33.93 3.85
C ASP A 682 18.26 -35.46 3.78
N LYS A 683 19.40 -36.05 4.16
CA LYS A 683 19.46 -37.46 4.47
C LYS A 683 18.65 -37.63 5.75
N SER A 684 17.42 -38.11 5.61
CA SER A 684 16.68 -38.66 6.72
C SER A 684 17.53 -39.76 7.36
N ASP A 685 17.78 -39.60 8.66
CA ASP A 685 18.30 -40.66 9.52
C ASP A 685 17.36 -41.86 9.41
N SER A 686 17.81 -42.87 8.68
CA SER A 686 17.25 -44.21 8.64
C SER A 686 18.38 -45.20 8.84
N THR A 687 19.07 -45.10 9.98
CA THR A 687 19.84 -46.23 10.52
C THR A 687 18.92 -47.09 11.39
N GLY A 688 18.01 -47.78 10.71
CA GLY A 688 17.37 -48.97 11.25
C GLY A 688 18.42 -50.07 11.39
N ARG A 689 18.65 -50.51 12.62
CA ARG A 689 19.43 -51.72 12.93
C ARG A 689 18.82 -52.94 12.25
N SER A 690 19.63 -53.66 11.49
CA SER A 690 19.45 -55.09 11.23
C SER A 690 20.82 -55.77 11.25
N VAL A 691 21.12 -56.44 12.37
CA VAL A 691 21.34 -57.88 12.57
C VAL A 691 21.58 -58.07 14.07
#